data_AF-A0A9C9FZW5-F1
#
_entry.id   AF-A0A9C9FZW5-F1
#
_cell.length_a   1.000
_cell.length_b   1.000
_cell.length_c   1.000
_cell.angle_alpha   90.00
_cell.angle_beta   90.00
_cell.angle_gamma   90.00
#
_symmetry.space_group_name_H-M   'P 1'
#
loop_
_entity.id
_entity.type
_entity.pdbx_description
1 polymer ?
#
loop_
_entity_poly.entity_id
_entity_poly.type
_entity_poly.pdbx_seq_one_letter_code
_entity_poly.pdbx_strand_id
1 'polypeptide(L)'
;MQRLNNLEKETLITNPDIRILHQKGVFFAGQLSGTAPPVRLVDSDIVLLALLCKGGSAATIVKQLHTGKASKYLPDAPSFDSITGRIRQLQQKQVLIPGAGISGTTAQGLADCADLPEIGNASRFRLSSNFALEPNPVGFSIWCAGSGKHHILSLELTLLLIAFSDGKTVAEIVSGQSQIGDKISRALGVSWLVHNKLLVRVDATPFIVRKQSQQVLAQKSDAPRWRDIKPDGRVPVYFAPHMPNHYPLALGMICAFITSYKCGALLDKYLLLPLTYLKPNDLLNGPYKKFGRGVWLFSNYMWSLDFNMQLSDVVKKHDSGNITIHGGPSTPSYAQSCADFMAQHPSVDIAVHGEGEVTSAEILEALCPPGSTSAHYNSQLLAGVDGLTFRNTGSGLDKLLRTNDRARVKALDDIPSPYTLGVFDVYDVPVDAAIIESTRGCPFGCTFCDWGSATKQKVRKFDLDRVKDEIEWIGKNSVHVLWIADANFGMYDRDIELAKWICHIKEQYGYPSEVVVNYTKNATKRLAEIIKVFTAGGIISQGIISIQTTDEVTLEIINRKNIKTEKYDELTQIFADEGLPLSTDLMIGLPGITVGAFDRDLQRYIDVDVDAKAYPTKLLPNSPMADPEYIKKYNIKVDENDFLISCNSYTESELKDMKLIYSYYVIADGYSVLRYVIRYLQWDHDIPALTFLHKLCDTIIRYPENYPSITWAMKHFSTDRIMPGGWNQFYNEIARFTNAAFGVQRNSAFYVVLRVNELVMPDDTMAYPATINLDHDFANYFCDHTTKSGCTAKSLTEYQEGAFTVDGPDQLANPDTDRSQYDNHQHFWELRSAIARNKSASRIKKEKSVTS
;
A
#
# COMPACT_ATOMS: atom_id res chain seq x y z
N MET A 1 48.44 19.19 -3.01
CA MET A 1 49.27 19.02 -1.79
C MET A 1 49.01 20.08 -0.71
N GLN A 2 48.78 21.36 -1.01
CA GLN A 2 48.44 22.37 0.03
C GLN A 2 47.10 22.12 0.75
N ARG A 3 46.07 21.54 0.09
CA ARG A 3 44.81 21.12 0.75
C ARG A 3 44.95 19.88 1.65
N LEU A 4 46.05 19.11 1.52
CA LEU A 4 46.31 17.92 2.35
C LEU A 4 46.88 18.30 3.73
N ASN A 5 47.66 19.38 3.83
CA ASN A 5 48.25 19.86 5.09
C ASN A 5 47.29 20.69 5.97
N ASN A 6 46.18 21.20 5.42
CA ASN A 6 45.23 21.99 6.20
C ASN A 6 44.33 21.14 7.11
N LEU A 7 43.98 19.91 6.69
CA LEU A 7 43.16 18.97 7.49
C LEU A 7 43.85 18.50 8.78
N GLU A 8 45.19 18.54 8.83
CA GLU A 8 45.94 18.20 10.04
C GLU A 8 45.87 19.29 11.12
N LYS A 9 45.51 20.53 10.75
CA LYS A 9 45.47 21.69 11.65
C LYS A 9 44.05 22.19 11.95
N GLU A 10 43.09 21.91 11.07
CA GLU A 10 41.70 22.31 11.25
C GLU A 10 41.04 21.45 12.34
N THR A 11 40.39 22.10 13.30
CA THR A 11 39.60 21.41 14.33
C THR A 11 38.22 21.09 13.76
N LEU A 12 37.87 19.81 13.78
CA LEU A 12 36.61 19.31 13.28
C LEU A 12 35.71 18.91 14.44
N ILE A 13 34.42 19.20 14.29
CA ILE A 13 33.36 18.73 15.17
C ILE A 13 32.35 17.91 14.37
N THR A 14 31.62 17.02 15.07
CA THR A 14 30.42 16.42 14.49
C THR A 14 29.35 17.50 14.34
N ASN A 15 28.73 17.57 13.17
CA ASN A 15 27.68 18.53 12.90
C ASN A 15 26.45 18.27 13.82
N PRO A 16 25.96 19.26 14.59
CA PRO A 16 24.86 19.08 15.53
C PRO A 16 23.52 18.73 14.86
N ASP A 17 23.36 19.04 13.56
CA ASP A 17 22.14 18.73 12.80
C ASP A 17 22.12 17.28 12.29
N ILE A 18 23.20 16.52 12.49
CA ILE A 18 23.27 15.12 12.10
C ILE A 18 22.52 14.26 13.11
N ARG A 19 21.85 13.24 12.58
CA ARG A 19 21.31 12.11 13.34
C ARG A 19 21.95 10.83 12.86
N ILE A 20 22.21 9.93 13.81
CA ILE A 20 22.63 8.56 13.53
C ILE A 20 21.40 7.68 13.60
N LEU A 21 21.00 7.13 12.46
CA LEU A 21 19.83 6.30 12.27
C LEU A 21 20.24 4.83 12.16
N HIS A 22 19.28 3.93 12.37
CA HIS A 22 19.46 2.48 12.26
C HIS A 22 18.34 1.88 11.42
N GLN A 23 18.71 1.03 10.46
CA GLN A 23 17.75 0.30 9.62
C GLN A 23 18.34 -1.05 9.22
N LYS A 24 17.64 -2.15 9.54
CA LYS A 24 18.01 -3.53 9.18
C LYS A 24 19.50 -3.84 9.44
N GLY A 25 19.96 -3.47 10.62
CA GLY A 25 21.32 -3.77 11.07
C GLY A 25 22.40 -2.81 10.59
N VAL A 26 22.03 -1.79 9.81
CA VAL A 26 22.95 -0.82 9.23
C VAL A 26 22.73 0.55 9.86
N PHE A 27 23.81 1.22 10.24
CA PHE A 27 23.78 2.59 10.76
C PHE A 27 24.07 3.60 9.66
N PHE A 28 23.43 4.77 9.74
CA PHE A 28 23.61 5.87 8.81
C PHE A 28 23.74 7.19 9.57
N ALA A 29 24.60 8.11 9.12
CA ALA A 29 24.63 9.49 9.59
C ALA A 29 24.05 10.40 8.51
N GLY A 30 23.10 11.26 8.86
CA GLY A 30 22.51 12.22 7.92
C GLY A 30 21.68 13.30 8.62
N GLN A 31 21.31 14.35 7.88
CA GLN A 31 20.39 15.38 8.37
C GLN A 31 18.95 14.97 8.09
N LEU A 32 18.06 15.07 9.07
CA LEU A 32 16.64 14.71 8.91
C LEU A 32 15.91 15.56 7.85
N SER A 33 16.35 16.80 7.63
CA SER A 33 15.88 17.67 6.55
C SER A 33 16.10 17.09 5.13
N GLY A 34 17.05 16.15 5.00
CA GLY A 34 17.47 15.59 3.72
C GLY A 34 18.31 16.54 2.86
N THR A 35 18.77 17.67 3.41
CA THR A 35 19.64 18.64 2.70
C THR A 35 21.01 18.06 2.36
N ALA A 36 21.48 17.09 3.14
CA ALA A 36 22.65 16.28 2.83
C ALA A 36 22.26 14.79 2.78
N PRO A 37 22.72 14.03 1.77
CA PRO A 37 22.41 12.61 1.66
C PRO A 37 23.07 11.82 2.81
N PRO A 38 22.38 10.82 3.38
CA PRO A 38 22.92 10.03 4.48
C PRO A 38 24.13 9.21 4.04
N VAL A 39 25.02 8.95 4.99
CA VAL A 39 26.23 8.15 4.80
C VAL A 39 26.13 6.90 5.67
N ARG A 40 26.25 5.73 5.05
CA ARG A 40 26.37 4.47 5.78
C ARG A 40 27.60 4.51 6.68
N LEU A 41 27.43 4.17 7.96
CA LEU A 41 28.48 4.06 8.95
C LEU A 41 29.04 2.63 9.01
N VAL A 42 30.33 2.52 9.27
CA VAL A 42 31.03 1.29 9.67
C VAL A 42 31.35 1.34 11.16
N ASP A 43 31.69 0.21 11.77
CA ASP A 43 31.87 0.08 13.22
C ASP A 43 32.85 1.12 13.82
N SER A 44 33.93 1.44 13.10
CA SER A 44 34.91 2.44 13.53
C SER A 44 34.37 3.87 13.54
N ASP A 45 33.32 4.16 12.80
CA ASP A 45 32.80 5.53 12.69
C ASP A 45 32.15 6.02 13.97
N ILE A 46 31.49 5.15 14.74
CA ILE A 46 30.86 5.60 16.01
C ILE A 46 31.95 6.06 17.00
N VAL A 47 33.06 5.32 17.08
CA VAL A 47 34.22 5.71 17.89
C VAL A 47 34.81 7.02 17.36
N LEU A 48 34.99 7.13 16.04
CA LEU A 48 35.50 8.34 15.39
C LEU A 48 34.64 9.58 15.69
N LEU A 49 33.32 9.46 15.51
CA LEU A 49 32.35 10.53 15.77
C LEU A 49 32.34 10.94 17.24
N ALA A 50 32.46 9.99 18.17
CA ALA A 50 32.52 10.27 19.61
C ALA A 50 33.74 11.12 19.99
N LEU A 51 34.90 10.84 19.38
CA LEU A 51 36.12 11.63 19.62
C LEU A 51 36.00 13.03 19.01
N LEU A 52 35.33 13.15 17.86
CA LEU A 52 35.12 14.41 17.16
C LEU A 52 34.00 15.26 17.74
N CYS A 53 33.09 14.71 18.57
CA CYS A 53 32.10 15.50 19.29
C CYS A 53 32.74 16.60 20.18
N LYS A 54 33.93 16.33 20.73
CA LYS A 54 34.69 17.27 21.60
C LYS A 54 35.55 18.26 20.82
N GLY A 55 35.58 18.14 19.49
CA GLY A 55 36.52 18.85 18.65
C GLY A 55 37.91 18.21 18.65
N GLY A 56 38.48 18.05 17.47
CA GLY A 56 39.87 17.63 17.33
C GLY A 56 40.37 17.76 15.90
N SER A 57 41.68 17.86 15.73
CA SER A 57 42.27 17.75 14.39
C SER A 57 42.34 16.31 13.94
N ALA A 58 42.27 16.07 12.62
CA ALA A 58 42.35 14.72 12.07
C ALA A 58 43.58 13.95 12.60
N ALA A 59 44.74 14.61 12.68
CA ALA A 59 45.97 14.02 13.21
C ALA A 59 45.84 13.60 14.69
N THR A 60 45.20 14.43 15.52
CA THR A 60 44.99 14.13 16.94
C THR A 60 44.07 12.93 17.13
N ILE A 61 43.00 12.88 16.35
CA ILE A 61 41.99 11.81 16.42
C ILE A 61 42.57 10.48 15.94
N VAL A 62 43.31 10.49 14.82
CA VAL A 62 43.98 9.28 14.32
C VAL A 62 44.99 8.76 15.34
N LYS A 63 45.73 9.63 16.02
CA LYS A 63 46.63 9.25 17.11
C LYS A 63 45.87 8.61 18.28
N GLN A 64 44.73 9.16 18.69
CA GLN A 64 43.90 8.60 19.75
C GLN A 64 43.32 7.22 19.41
N LEU A 65 42.97 6.98 18.13
CA LEU A 65 42.47 5.69 17.65
C LEU A 65 43.55 4.60 17.60
N HIS A 66 44.83 4.95 17.40
CA HIS A 66 45.92 3.97 17.35
C HIS A 66 46.63 3.77 18.70
N THR A 67 46.81 4.84 19.48
CA THR A 67 47.70 4.86 20.67
C THR A 67 47.03 5.41 21.93
N GLY A 68 45.79 5.89 21.83
CA GLY A 68 45.05 6.45 22.96
C GLY A 68 44.09 5.45 23.61
N LYS A 69 43.34 5.91 24.61
CA LYS A 69 42.31 5.09 25.29
C LYS A 69 41.22 4.56 24.36
N ALA A 70 41.05 5.15 23.18
CA ALA A 70 40.04 4.74 22.20
C ALA A 70 40.47 3.53 21.34
N SER A 71 41.78 3.24 21.24
CA SER A 71 42.27 2.12 20.45
C SER A 71 41.76 0.76 20.94
N LYS A 72 41.48 0.64 22.24
CA LYS A 72 40.92 -0.59 22.83
C LYS A 72 39.58 -0.99 22.20
N TYR A 73 38.80 -0.03 21.68
CA TYR A 73 37.49 -0.32 21.08
C TYR A 73 37.55 -0.77 19.61
N LEU A 74 38.73 -0.67 18.98
CA LEU A 74 38.98 -1.04 17.59
C LEU A 74 40.25 -1.91 17.53
N PRO A 75 40.16 -3.21 17.88
CA PRO A 75 41.32 -4.10 17.91
C PRO A 75 42.00 -4.22 16.54
N ASP A 76 41.24 -4.10 15.46
CA ASP A 76 41.72 -4.04 14.07
C ASP A 76 41.60 -2.61 13.51
N ALA A 77 42.22 -1.64 14.17
CA ALA A 77 42.13 -0.23 13.78
C ALA A 77 42.54 -0.02 12.29
N PRO A 78 41.74 0.71 11.48
CA PRO A 78 42.07 0.96 10.09
C PRO A 78 43.37 1.76 9.94
N SER A 79 44.06 1.60 8.80
CA SER A 79 45.30 2.34 8.55
C SER A 79 45.11 3.87 8.62
N PHE A 80 46.18 4.60 8.90
CA PHE A 80 46.18 6.07 8.95
C PHE A 80 45.50 6.70 7.72
N ASP A 81 45.84 6.21 6.52
CA ASP A 81 45.28 6.69 5.26
C ASP A 81 43.79 6.37 5.12
N SER A 82 43.36 5.21 5.61
CA SER A 82 41.96 4.79 5.61
C SER A 82 41.11 5.71 6.50
N ILE A 83 41.55 5.97 7.74
CA ILE A 83 40.84 6.86 8.67
C ILE A 83 40.80 8.29 8.13
N THR A 84 41.94 8.79 7.63
CA THR A 84 42.00 10.14 7.06
C THR A 84 41.11 10.27 5.82
N GLY A 85 41.08 9.25 4.96
CA GLY A 85 40.15 9.17 3.83
C GLY A 85 38.68 9.16 4.29
N ARG A 86 38.37 8.42 5.35
CA ARG A 86 37.02 8.35 5.94
C ARG A 86 36.59 9.69 6.55
N ILE A 87 37.46 10.40 7.27
CA ILE A 87 37.18 11.76 7.78
C ILE A 87 36.84 12.70 6.62
N ARG A 88 37.61 12.67 5.52
CA ARG A 88 37.32 13.49 4.33
C ARG A 88 35.96 13.15 3.73
N GLN A 89 35.61 11.87 3.65
CA GLN A 89 34.31 11.44 3.15
C GLN A 89 33.17 11.96 4.04
N LEU A 90 33.32 11.91 5.36
CA LEU A 90 32.34 12.43 6.31
C LEU A 90 32.22 13.96 6.23
N GLN A 91 33.32 14.70 6.02
CA GLN A 91 33.27 16.14 5.77
C GLN A 91 32.60 16.51 4.44
N GLN A 92 32.91 15.78 3.36
CA GLN A 92 32.26 15.98 2.05
C GLN A 92 30.74 15.81 2.14
N LYS A 93 30.28 15.01 3.10
CA LYS A 93 28.88 14.73 3.38
C LYS A 93 28.32 15.58 4.52
N GLN A 94 29.08 16.58 4.98
CA GLN A 94 28.72 17.51 6.07
C GLN A 94 28.39 16.84 7.41
N VAL A 95 28.82 15.59 7.60
CA VAL A 95 28.73 14.90 8.89
C VAL A 95 29.71 15.52 9.89
N LEU A 96 30.86 15.94 9.38
CA LEU A 96 31.88 16.67 10.12
C LEU A 96 32.01 18.08 9.54
N ILE A 97 32.07 19.08 10.40
CA ILE A 97 32.22 20.49 10.02
C ILE A 97 33.38 21.12 10.80
N PRO A 98 34.01 22.19 10.27
CA PRO A 98 34.95 22.99 11.05
C PRO A 98 34.24 23.60 12.27
N GLY A 99 34.87 23.55 13.44
CA GLY A 99 34.30 24.12 14.65
C GLY A 99 35.24 24.09 15.84
N ALA A 100 34.96 24.92 16.84
CA ALA A 100 35.68 24.90 18.10
C ALA A 100 35.14 23.78 19.00
N GLY A 101 36.02 23.10 19.72
CA GLY A 101 35.62 22.14 20.74
C GLY A 101 34.80 22.83 21.83
N ILE A 102 33.61 22.30 22.12
CA ILE A 102 32.71 22.82 23.14
C ILE A 102 32.85 21.95 24.39
N SER A 103 33.02 22.56 25.57
CA SER A 103 32.92 21.84 26.84
C SER A 103 31.46 21.68 27.25
N GLY A 104 31.07 20.47 27.65
CA GLY A 104 29.69 20.15 28.04
C GLY A 104 29.59 19.44 29.40
N THR A 105 28.35 19.23 29.84
CA THR A 105 27.96 18.53 31.08
C THR A 105 28.32 17.05 31.07
N THR A 106 28.30 16.38 32.23
CA THR A 106 28.63 14.95 32.38
C THR A 106 27.70 14.03 31.56
N ALA A 107 28.28 13.06 30.85
CA ALA A 107 27.55 11.96 30.19
C ALA A 107 27.45 10.75 31.13
N GLN A 108 26.36 9.98 31.01
CA GLN A 108 26.20 8.71 31.73
C GLN A 108 27.27 7.72 31.29
N GLY A 109 28.15 7.36 32.23
CA GLY A 109 29.19 6.36 32.08
C GLY A 109 28.74 4.96 32.50
N LEU A 110 29.49 3.95 32.07
CA LEU A 110 29.29 2.57 32.53
C LEU A 110 29.49 2.42 34.05
N ALA A 111 30.41 3.21 34.61
CA ALA A 111 30.69 3.26 36.04
C ALA A 111 29.60 3.98 36.86
N ASP A 112 28.75 4.76 36.20
CA ASP A 112 27.67 5.53 36.83
C ASP A 112 26.35 4.72 36.88
N CYS A 113 26.33 3.51 36.32
CA CYS A 113 25.17 2.64 36.29
C CYS A 113 24.88 2.06 37.67
N ALA A 114 23.70 2.36 38.22
CA ALA A 114 23.24 1.80 39.48
C ALA A 114 23.07 0.28 39.42
N ASP A 115 23.19 -0.37 40.59
CA ASP A 115 22.91 -1.79 40.77
C ASP A 115 21.40 -2.05 40.66
N LEU A 116 20.97 -2.38 39.45
CA LEU A 116 19.59 -2.65 39.06
C LEU A 116 19.38 -4.16 38.86
N PRO A 117 18.15 -4.69 39.01
CA PRO A 117 17.88 -6.12 38.87
C PRO A 117 18.46 -6.72 37.59
N GLU A 118 19.17 -7.85 37.72
CA GLU A 118 19.76 -8.54 36.57
C GLU A 118 18.70 -8.98 35.55
N ILE A 119 19.00 -8.77 34.27
CA ILE A 119 18.19 -9.23 33.16
C ILE A 119 18.67 -10.62 32.73
N GLY A 120 17.75 -11.58 32.61
CA GLY A 120 18.09 -12.96 32.28
C GLY A 120 18.88 -13.09 30.96
N ASN A 121 19.97 -13.86 30.97
CA ASN A 121 20.91 -14.03 29.86
C ASN A 121 20.30 -14.41 28.51
N ALA A 122 19.21 -15.17 28.50
CA ALA A 122 18.50 -15.59 27.27
C ALA A 122 17.54 -14.52 26.73
N SER A 123 17.31 -13.43 27.46
CA SER A 123 16.44 -12.34 27.03
C SER A 123 17.04 -11.65 25.81
N ARG A 124 16.21 -11.41 24.80
CA ARG A 124 16.62 -10.80 23.54
C ARG A 124 16.07 -9.38 23.45
N PHE A 125 16.90 -8.45 22.99
CA PHE A 125 16.56 -7.05 22.81
C PHE A 125 17.04 -6.51 21.47
N ARG A 126 16.40 -5.44 21.01
CA ARG A 126 16.74 -4.67 19.80
C ARG A 126 16.67 -3.17 20.07
N LEU A 127 17.18 -2.38 19.14
CA LEU A 127 16.94 -0.93 19.10
C LEU A 127 15.46 -0.63 18.77
N SER A 128 14.98 0.51 19.23
CA SER A 128 13.64 1.03 18.90
C SER A 128 13.50 1.30 17.40
N SER A 129 12.30 1.13 16.86
CA SER A 129 11.96 1.55 15.48
C SER A 129 12.11 3.05 15.26
N ASN A 130 11.97 3.87 16.31
CA ASN A 130 12.13 5.34 16.27
C ASN A 130 13.56 5.80 16.65
N PHE A 131 14.53 4.88 16.64
CA PHE A 131 15.90 5.14 17.08
C PHE A 131 16.58 6.28 16.31
N ALA A 132 17.15 7.23 17.04
CA ALA A 132 18.12 8.19 16.54
C ALA A 132 19.10 8.61 17.65
N LEU A 133 20.40 8.64 17.33
CA LEU A 133 21.38 9.29 18.19
C LEU A 133 21.70 10.69 17.67
N GLU A 134 21.86 11.63 18.59
CA GLU A 134 22.30 12.98 18.30
C GLU A 134 23.71 13.18 18.84
N PRO A 135 24.68 13.60 18.01
CA PRO A 135 26.00 13.98 18.49
C PRO A 135 25.90 15.08 19.56
N ASN A 136 26.59 14.89 20.68
CA ASN A 136 26.61 15.85 21.78
C ASN A 136 28.06 16.08 22.22
N PRO A 137 28.47 17.30 22.65
CA PRO A 137 29.87 17.58 23.01
C PRO A 137 30.53 16.60 23.99
N VAL A 138 29.75 15.87 24.79
CA VAL A 138 30.29 14.88 25.74
C VAL A 138 29.98 13.42 25.42
N GLY A 139 29.26 13.13 24.32
CA GLY A 139 28.85 11.77 23.95
C GLY A 139 27.73 11.76 22.90
N PHE A 140 26.69 10.95 23.12
CA PHE A 140 25.53 10.88 22.24
C PHE A 140 24.24 11.05 23.04
N SER A 141 23.39 11.97 22.61
CA SER A 141 22.05 12.15 23.15
C SER A 141 21.07 11.20 22.48
N ILE A 142 20.14 10.63 23.26
CA ILE A 142 19.05 9.81 22.76
C ILE A 142 17.76 10.14 23.53
N TRP A 143 16.66 10.31 22.80
CA TRP A 143 15.32 10.41 23.39
C TRP A 143 14.70 9.03 23.55
N CYS A 144 13.93 8.84 24.63
CA CYS A 144 13.14 7.63 24.87
C CYS A 144 11.74 8.00 25.35
N ALA A 145 10.72 7.62 24.58
CA ALA A 145 9.33 7.88 24.93
C ALA A 145 8.93 7.13 26.21
N GLY A 146 9.32 5.86 26.34
CA GLY A 146 9.02 5.02 27.52
C GLY A 146 9.54 5.56 28.85
N SER A 147 10.61 6.38 28.85
CA SER A 147 11.10 7.08 30.05
C SER A 147 10.77 8.57 30.09
N GLY A 148 10.29 9.14 28.98
CA GLY A 148 9.96 10.56 28.82
C GLY A 148 11.16 11.50 28.98
N LYS A 149 12.39 11.03 28.70
CA LYS A 149 13.63 11.76 28.98
C LYS A 149 14.66 11.61 27.87
N HIS A 150 15.53 12.63 27.75
CA HIS A 150 16.79 12.54 27.03
C HIS A 150 17.88 11.94 27.92
N HIS A 151 18.68 11.04 27.36
CA HIS A 151 19.85 10.47 27.99
C HIS A 151 21.10 10.84 27.19
N ILE A 152 22.14 11.33 27.86
CA ILE A 152 23.44 11.59 27.23
C ILE A 152 24.36 10.43 27.59
N LEU A 153 24.68 9.60 26.61
CA LEU A 153 25.45 8.38 26.77
C LEU A 153 26.94 8.64 26.48
N SER A 154 27.80 8.09 27.34
CA SER A 154 29.23 7.95 27.03
C SER A 154 29.45 6.99 25.85
N LEU A 155 30.67 6.98 25.29
CA LEU A 155 31.03 6.05 24.20
C LEU A 155 30.81 4.58 24.59
N GLU A 156 31.18 4.17 25.81
CA GLU A 156 31.04 2.76 26.25
C GLU A 156 29.58 2.31 26.29
N LEU A 157 28.68 3.15 26.86
CA LEU A 157 27.24 2.88 26.88
C LEU A 157 26.61 2.93 25.48
N THR A 158 27.08 3.84 24.62
CA THR A 158 26.62 3.93 23.23
C THR A 158 26.98 2.68 22.44
N LEU A 159 28.23 2.20 22.54
CA LEU A 159 28.68 0.98 21.88
C LEU A 159 27.90 -0.24 22.39
N LEU A 160 27.61 -0.30 23.70
CA LEU A 160 26.81 -1.37 24.29
C LEU A 160 25.36 -1.36 23.78
N LEU A 161 24.76 -0.17 23.66
CA LEU A 161 23.41 0.02 23.13
C LEU A 161 23.30 -0.44 21.67
N ILE A 162 24.15 0.10 20.78
CA ILE A 162 24.05 -0.18 19.35
C ILE A 162 24.41 -1.63 18.99
N ALA A 163 25.15 -2.33 19.85
CA ALA A 163 25.49 -3.75 19.65
C ALA A 163 24.25 -4.67 19.63
N PHE A 164 23.13 -4.24 20.22
CA PHE A 164 21.88 -4.99 20.13
C PHE A 164 21.25 -4.97 18.73
N SER A 165 21.42 -3.86 17.98
CA SER A 165 20.98 -3.71 16.59
C SER A 165 19.55 -4.23 16.38
N ASP A 166 19.30 -5.11 15.40
CA ASP A 166 17.98 -5.71 15.12
C ASP A 166 17.57 -6.84 16.10
N GLY A 167 18.46 -7.30 17.00
CA GLY A 167 18.11 -8.37 17.93
C GLY A 167 19.26 -9.25 18.42
N LYS A 168 19.70 -9.03 19.67
CA LYS A 168 20.73 -9.84 20.36
C LYS A 168 20.33 -10.23 21.77
N THR A 169 20.85 -11.34 22.25
CA THR A 169 20.66 -11.79 23.63
C THR A 169 21.60 -11.03 24.58
N VAL A 170 21.19 -10.90 25.84
CA VAL A 170 22.05 -10.31 26.89
C VAL A 170 23.38 -11.08 26.98
N ALA A 171 23.36 -12.41 26.88
CA ALA A 171 24.56 -13.25 26.91
C ALA A 171 25.55 -12.94 25.78
N GLU A 172 25.06 -12.78 24.55
CA GLU A 172 25.88 -12.42 23.39
C GLU A 172 26.57 -11.07 23.59
N ILE A 173 25.88 -10.08 24.15
CA ILE A 173 26.44 -8.74 24.38
C ILE A 173 27.44 -8.75 25.54
N VAL A 174 27.06 -9.29 26.69
CA VAL A 174 27.91 -9.31 27.91
C VAL A 174 29.19 -10.13 27.69
N SER A 175 29.13 -11.20 26.88
CA SER A 175 30.29 -12.06 26.60
C SER A 175 31.08 -11.60 25.37
N GLY A 176 30.41 -11.10 24.33
CA GLY A 176 31.02 -10.77 23.04
C GLY A 176 31.67 -9.38 22.95
N GLN A 177 31.31 -8.44 23.84
CA GLN A 177 31.86 -7.08 23.83
C GLN A 177 33.01 -6.90 24.85
N SER A 178 34.00 -7.80 24.82
CA SER A 178 35.10 -7.85 25.80
C SER A 178 35.92 -6.56 25.93
N GLN A 179 35.88 -5.70 24.92
CA GLN A 179 36.55 -4.41 24.86
C GLN A 179 35.85 -3.27 25.63
N ILE A 180 34.59 -3.46 26.04
CA ILE A 180 33.79 -2.47 26.76
C ILE A 180 33.71 -2.88 28.24
N GLY A 181 34.44 -2.23 29.14
CA GLY A 181 34.44 -2.54 30.58
C GLY A 181 34.81 -4.00 30.94
N ASP A 182 34.65 -4.39 32.20
CA ASP A 182 34.64 -5.79 32.62
C ASP A 182 33.24 -6.40 32.48
N LYS A 183 33.11 -7.72 32.69
CA LYS A 183 31.84 -8.45 32.51
C LYS A 183 30.72 -7.94 33.43
N ILE A 184 31.05 -7.56 34.67
CA ILE A 184 30.10 -7.06 35.66
C ILE A 184 29.63 -5.66 35.24
N SER A 185 30.57 -4.78 34.89
CA SER A 185 30.25 -3.44 34.40
C SER A 185 29.35 -3.48 33.16
N ARG A 186 29.58 -4.42 32.21
CA ARG A 186 28.69 -4.62 31.06
C ARG A 186 27.29 -5.08 31.46
N ALA A 187 27.18 -6.03 32.38
CA ALA A 187 25.89 -6.51 32.86
C ALA A 187 25.08 -5.37 33.51
N LEU A 188 25.73 -4.56 34.36
CA LEU A 188 25.13 -3.35 34.96
C LEU A 188 24.70 -2.33 33.89
N GLY A 189 25.54 -2.11 32.86
CA GLY A 189 25.21 -1.25 31.72
C GLY A 189 23.98 -1.74 30.95
N VAL A 190 23.88 -3.05 30.68
CA VAL A 190 22.70 -3.64 30.02
C VAL A 190 21.46 -3.48 30.89
N SER A 191 21.54 -3.78 32.20
CA SER A 191 20.42 -3.58 33.13
C SER A 191 19.96 -2.12 33.15
N TRP A 192 20.89 -1.17 33.13
CA TRP A 192 20.58 0.26 33.06
C TRP A 192 19.89 0.66 31.75
N LEU A 193 20.37 0.19 30.59
CA LEU A 193 19.74 0.46 29.30
C LEU A 193 18.31 -0.09 29.22
N VAL A 194 18.09 -1.31 29.72
CA VAL A 194 16.76 -1.95 29.77
C VAL A 194 15.83 -1.24 30.74
N HIS A 195 16.32 -0.86 31.93
CA HIS A 195 15.52 -0.15 32.92
C HIS A 195 15.06 1.22 32.42
N ASN A 196 15.95 1.94 31.72
CA ASN A 196 15.65 3.23 31.10
C ASN A 196 14.91 3.13 29.75
N LYS A 197 14.48 1.93 29.35
CA LYS A 197 13.68 1.67 28.13
C LYS A 197 14.37 2.07 26.83
N LEU A 198 15.70 2.10 26.81
CA LEU A 198 16.49 2.36 25.61
C LEU A 198 16.63 1.13 24.70
N LEU A 199 16.20 -0.04 25.19
CA LEU A 199 16.16 -1.30 24.48
C LEU A 199 14.74 -1.87 24.49
N VAL A 200 14.32 -2.38 23.34
CA VAL A 200 13.00 -3.00 23.14
C VAL A 200 13.15 -4.51 23.24
N ARG A 201 12.32 -5.15 24.06
CA ARG A 201 12.35 -6.60 24.24
C ARG A 201 11.81 -7.29 22.98
N VAL A 202 12.53 -8.29 22.50
CA VAL A 202 12.06 -9.19 21.45
C VAL A 202 11.39 -10.36 22.16
N ASP A 203 10.07 -10.32 22.32
CA ASP A 203 9.36 -11.43 22.93
C ASP A 203 9.52 -12.68 22.07
N ALA A 204 10.06 -13.75 22.67
CA ALA A 204 10.23 -15.06 22.05
C ALA A 204 8.92 -15.83 21.89
N THR A 205 7.76 -15.13 21.95
CA THR A 205 6.54 -15.73 21.43
C THR A 205 6.84 -15.98 19.97
N PRO A 206 6.88 -17.23 19.48
CA PRO A 206 6.72 -17.41 18.06
C PRO A 206 5.44 -16.64 17.79
N PHE A 207 5.54 -15.71 16.85
CA PHE A 207 4.36 -15.26 16.15
C PHE A 207 3.47 -16.48 16.04
N ILE A 208 2.22 -16.37 16.49
CA ILE A 208 1.21 -17.17 15.83
C ILE A 208 1.22 -16.57 14.41
N VAL A 209 2.24 -16.92 13.61
CA VAL A 209 2.02 -17.50 12.31
C VAL A 209 0.89 -18.43 12.66
N ARG A 210 -0.34 -18.03 12.32
CA ARG A 210 -1.23 -19.04 11.81
C ARG A 210 -0.44 -19.60 10.62
N LYS A 211 0.49 -20.53 10.91
CA LYS A 211 0.35 -21.89 10.46
C LYS A 211 -1.05 -22.27 10.94
N GLN A 212 -2.09 -21.69 10.32
CA GLN A 212 -3.24 -22.46 9.91
C GLN A 212 -2.55 -23.52 9.08
N SER A 213 -2.25 -24.60 9.81
CA SER A 213 -2.10 -25.93 9.30
C SER A 213 -1.83 -25.93 7.81
N GLN A 214 -0.55 -26.01 7.45
CA GLN A 214 -0.10 -26.63 6.20
C GLN A 214 -0.59 -28.09 6.06
N GLN A 215 -1.52 -28.57 6.90
CA GLN A 215 -2.50 -29.56 6.51
C GLN A 215 -3.65 -28.86 5.78
N VAL A 216 -3.34 -28.23 4.65
CA VAL A 216 -4.35 -27.97 3.64
C VAL A 216 -4.70 -29.35 3.12
N LEU A 217 -5.92 -29.81 3.40
CA LEU A 217 -6.54 -30.87 2.62
C LEU A 217 -6.80 -30.28 1.24
N ALA A 218 -5.74 -30.08 0.45
CA ALA A 218 -5.91 -29.98 -0.99
C ALA A 218 -6.47 -31.34 -1.36
N GLN A 219 -7.79 -31.41 -1.59
CA GLN A 219 -8.36 -32.57 -2.25
C GLN A 219 -7.52 -32.74 -3.52
N LYS A 220 -6.83 -33.87 -3.65
CA LYS A 220 -6.13 -34.19 -4.89
C LYS A 220 -7.18 -34.15 -5.98
N SER A 221 -7.11 -33.13 -6.82
CA SER A 221 -7.96 -33.05 -7.98
C SER A 221 -7.55 -34.13 -8.97
N ASP A 222 -8.53 -34.91 -9.42
CA ASP A 222 -8.36 -35.89 -10.50
C ASP A 222 -8.27 -35.21 -11.88
N ALA A 223 -8.27 -33.87 -11.96
CA ALA A 223 -8.18 -33.14 -13.21
C ALA A 223 -6.84 -33.43 -13.92
N PRO A 224 -6.85 -33.82 -15.20
CA PRO A 224 -5.64 -34.21 -15.92
C PRO A 224 -4.66 -33.03 -16.05
N ARG A 225 -3.40 -33.24 -15.69
CA ARG A 225 -2.35 -32.23 -15.87
C ARG A 225 -1.85 -32.26 -17.32
N TRP A 226 -1.31 -31.15 -17.81
CA TRP A 226 -0.78 -31.07 -19.18
C TRP A 226 0.32 -32.12 -19.44
N ARG A 227 1.03 -32.55 -18.39
CA ARG A 227 2.06 -33.61 -18.45
C ARG A 227 1.46 -34.97 -18.77
N ASP A 228 0.23 -35.23 -18.33
CA ASP A 228 -0.45 -36.52 -18.46
C ASP A 228 -1.23 -36.63 -19.78
N ILE A 229 -1.63 -35.49 -20.35
CA ILE A 229 -2.34 -35.43 -21.64
C ILE A 229 -1.39 -35.77 -22.79
N LYS A 230 -1.73 -36.73 -23.65
CA LYS A 230 -0.94 -37.05 -24.86
C LYS A 230 -1.45 -36.23 -26.04
N PRO A 231 -0.57 -35.72 -26.94
CA PRO A 231 -1.02 -35.14 -28.20
C PRO A 231 -1.83 -36.18 -29.00
N ASP A 232 -3.02 -35.81 -29.44
CA ASP A 232 -3.98 -36.71 -30.10
C ASP A 232 -4.45 -36.20 -31.48
N GLY A 233 -3.76 -35.19 -32.02
CA GLY A 233 -4.03 -34.61 -33.34
C GLY A 233 -4.99 -33.43 -33.32
N ARG A 234 -5.68 -33.17 -32.19
CA ARG A 234 -6.47 -31.95 -32.02
C ARG A 234 -5.58 -30.72 -31.89
N VAL A 235 -6.10 -29.56 -32.29
CA VAL A 235 -5.38 -28.30 -32.24
C VAL A 235 -5.29 -27.81 -30.78
N PRO A 236 -4.09 -27.61 -30.21
CA PRO A 236 -3.97 -27.12 -28.84
C PRO A 236 -4.44 -25.68 -28.72
N VAL A 237 -5.21 -25.40 -27.65
CA VAL A 237 -5.60 -24.05 -27.25
C VAL A 237 -4.87 -23.70 -25.96
N TYR A 238 -4.05 -22.66 -26.01
CA TYR A 238 -3.26 -22.14 -24.91
C TYR A 238 -3.97 -20.94 -24.28
N PHE A 239 -4.04 -20.94 -22.96
CA PHE A 239 -4.50 -19.80 -22.18
C PHE A 239 -3.30 -19.14 -21.50
N ALA A 240 -3.25 -17.80 -21.50
CA ALA A 240 -2.13 -17.04 -20.94
C ALA A 240 -2.53 -16.29 -19.65
N PRO A 241 -2.65 -16.97 -18.50
CA PRO A 241 -2.80 -16.29 -17.21
C PRO A 241 -1.49 -15.58 -16.81
N HIS A 242 -1.61 -14.43 -16.14
CA HIS A 242 -0.47 -13.57 -15.80
C HIS A 242 -0.17 -13.51 -14.29
N MET A 243 -1.10 -13.96 -13.42
CA MET A 243 -0.92 -13.95 -11.96
C MET A 243 -0.86 -15.37 -11.39
N PRO A 244 0.10 -15.67 -10.50
CA PRO A 244 0.18 -16.97 -9.80
C PRO A 244 -0.78 -17.11 -8.62
N ASN A 245 -1.26 -15.99 -8.05
CA ASN A 245 -2.02 -15.94 -6.81
C ASN A 245 -3.54 -15.74 -7.00
N HIS A 246 -4.02 -15.77 -8.25
CA HIS A 246 -5.45 -15.61 -8.59
C HIS A 246 -5.92 -16.69 -9.56
N TYR A 247 -7.18 -17.11 -9.41
CA TYR A 247 -7.88 -17.82 -10.46
C TYR A 247 -8.27 -16.86 -11.60
N PRO A 248 -7.85 -17.12 -12.86
CA PRO A 248 -8.04 -16.20 -13.97
C PRO A 248 -9.49 -16.26 -14.52
N LEU A 249 -10.44 -15.63 -13.82
CA LEU A 249 -11.88 -15.70 -14.11
C LEU A 249 -12.22 -15.50 -15.60
N ALA A 250 -11.71 -14.46 -16.26
CA ALA A 250 -12.04 -14.16 -17.65
C ALA A 250 -11.66 -15.31 -18.62
N LEU A 251 -10.44 -15.86 -18.47
CA LEU A 251 -10.01 -17.01 -19.28
C LEU A 251 -10.75 -18.29 -18.88
N GLY A 252 -11.09 -18.43 -17.59
CA GLY A 252 -11.92 -19.52 -17.09
C GLY A 252 -13.31 -19.54 -17.72
N MET A 253 -14.00 -18.40 -17.76
CA MET A 253 -15.32 -18.25 -18.37
C MET A 253 -15.29 -18.55 -19.87
N ILE A 254 -14.26 -18.09 -20.58
CA ILE A 254 -14.06 -18.41 -22.00
C ILE A 254 -13.82 -19.93 -22.18
N CYS A 255 -12.96 -20.53 -21.36
CA CYS A 255 -12.70 -21.97 -21.39
C CYS A 255 -13.97 -22.80 -21.13
N ALA A 256 -14.74 -22.42 -20.12
CA ALA A 256 -16.00 -23.07 -19.75
C ALA A 256 -17.05 -22.96 -20.88
N PHE A 257 -17.16 -21.78 -21.50
CA PHE A 257 -18.05 -21.58 -22.64
C PHE A 257 -17.65 -22.44 -23.83
N ILE A 258 -16.36 -22.42 -24.24
CA ILE A 258 -15.84 -23.26 -25.34
C ILE A 258 -16.12 -24.75 -25.09
N THR A 259 -15.95 -25.20 -23.84
CA THR A 259 -16.20 -26.59 -23.43
C THR A 259 -17.66 -27.01 -23.65
N SER A 260 -18.60 -26.11 -23.35
CA SER A 260 -20.04 -26.37 -23.49
C SER A 260 -20.64 -26.03 -24.86
N TYR A 261 -19.91 -25.27 -25.69
CA TYR A 261 -20.41 -24.71 -26.94
C TYR A 261 -20.97 -25.79 -27.87
N LYS A 262 -22.25 -25.66 -28.24
CA LYS A 262 -22.99 -26.62 -29.08
C LYS A 262 -22.80 -28.08 -28.63
N CYS A 263 -22.97 -28.33 -27.34
CA CYS A 263 -22.78 -29.65 -26.72
C CYS A 263 -21.36 -30.21 -26.87
N GLY A 264 -20.35 -29.33 -26.80
CA GLY A 264 -18.94 -29.72 -26.88
C GLY A 264 -18.40 -29.91 -28.30
N ALA A 265 -19.09 -29.39 -29.32
CA ALA A 265 -18.70 -29.56 -30.74
C ALA A 265 -17.27 -29.09 -31.06
N LEU A 266 -16.69 -28.18 -30.27
CA LEU A 266 -15.31 -27.73 -30.45
C LEU A 266 -14.28 -28.72 -29.90
N LEU A 267 -14.65 -29.58 -28.95
CA LEU A 267 -13.74 -30.52 -28.30
C LEU A 267 -13.29 -31.67 -29.21
N ASP A 268 -14.01 -31.93 -30.30
CA ASP A 268 -13.60 -32.87 -31.35
C ASP A 268 -12.39 -32.37 -32.14
N LYS A 269 -12.20 -31.05 -32.20
CA LYS A 269 -11.19 -30.38 -33.04
C LYS A 269 -10.08 -29.74 -32.22
N TYR A 270 -10.41 -29.29 -31.01
CA TYR A 270 -9.53 -28.53 -30.15
C TYR A 270 -9.20 -29.30 -28.87
N LEU A 271 -7.93 -29.25 -28.48
CA LEU A 271 -7.44 -29.70 -27.19
C LEU A 271 -7.26 -28.48 -26.29
N LEU A 272 -8.20 -28.24 -25.38
CA LEU A 272 -8.07 -27.18 -24.39
C LEU A 272 -7.02 -27.59 -23.36
N LEU A 273 -5.90 -26.87 -23.32
CA LEU A 273 -4.86 -27.17 -22.34
C LEU A 273 -5.27 -26.66 -20.95
N PRO A 274 -4.92 -27.37 -19.86
CA PRO A 274 -5.23 -26.97 -18.50
C PRO A 274 -4.87 -25.51 -18.20
N LEU A 275 -5.84 -24.77 -17.66
CA LEU A 275 -5.70 -23.34 -17.32
C LEU A 275 -4.88 -23.19 -16.03
N THR A 276 -3.57 -23.29 -16.13
CA THR A 276 -2.63 -23.16 -15.00
C THR A 276 -1.67 -22.00 -15.23
N TYR A 277 -1.30 -21.28 -14.16
CA TYR A 277 -0.20 -20.31 -14.24
C TYR A 277 1.14 -21.02 -14.44
N LEU A 278 1.85 -20.66 -15.52
CA LEU A 278 3.22 -21.06 -15.79
C LEU A 278 4.02 -19.82 -16.16
N LYS A 279 5.27 -19.73 -15.71
CA LYS A 279 6.17 -18.70 -16.20
C LYS A 279 6.37 -18.88 -17.71
N PRO A 280 6.63 -17.81 -18.49
CA PRO A 280 6.78 -17.91 -19.94
C PRO A 280 7.75 -19.02 -20.39
N ASN A 281 8.91 -19.14 -19.73
CA ASN A 281 9.89 -20.19 -20.04
C ASN A 281 9.35 -21.61 -19.75
N ASP A 282 8.57 -21.79 -18.70
CA ASP A 282 7.99 -23.10 -18.34
C ASP A 282 6.84 -23.46 -19.29
N LEU A 283 6.05 -22.47 -19.70
CA LEU A 283 4.99 -22.63 -20.70
C LEU A 283 5.58 -23.02 -22.07
N LEU A 284 6.65 -22.35 -22.50
CA LEU A 284 7.30 -22.58 -23.78
C LEU A 284 8.08 -23.91 -23.80
N ASN A 285 8.87 -24.21 -22.75
CA ASN A 285 9.65 -25.44 -22.67
C ASN A 285 8.85 -26.67 -22.21
N GLY A 286 7.65 -26.47 -21.67
CA GLY A 286 6.75 -27.52 -21.19
C GLY A 286 5.60 -27.78 -22.18
N PRO A 287 4.38 -27.25 -21.92
CA PRO A 287 3.22 -27.48 -22.77
C PRO A 287 3.48 -27.17 -24.25
N TYR A 288 4.02 -26.00 -24.58
CA TYR A 288 4.18 -25.60 -25.98
C TYR A 288 5.17 -26.49 -26.73
N LYS A 289 6.30 -26.85 -26.11
CA LYS A 289 7.25 -27.82 -26.68
C LYS A 289 6.60 -29.19 -26.95
N LYS A 290 5.64 -29.60 -26.13
CA LYS A 290 4.97 -30.90 -26.22
C LYS A 290 3.84 -30.92 -27.25
N PHE A 291 3.01 -29.87 -27.29
CA PHE A 291 1.81 -29.83 -28.13
C PHE A 291 1.98 -29.02 -29.42
N GLY A 292 2.99 -28.14 -29.48
CA GLY A 292 3.35 -27.39 -30.69
C GLY A 292 2.38 -26.26 -31.04
N ARG A 293 2.33 -25.92 -32.32
CA ARG A 293 1.51 -24.84 -32.89
C ARG A 293 0.04 -24.94 -32.46
N GLY A 294 -0.55 -23.81 -32.09
CA GLY A 294 -1.95 -23.76 -31.67
C GLY A 294 -2.57 -22.37 -31.71
N VAL A 295 -3.70 -22.25 -31.01
CA VAL A 295 -4.42 -20.98 -30.80
C VAL A 295 -4.14 -20.48 -29.39
N TRP A 296 -3.85 -19.19 -29.25
CA TRP A 296 -3.47 -18.56 -28.00
C TRP A 296 -4.49 -17.51 -27.59
N LEU A 297 -5.02 -17.62 -26.37
CA LEU A 297 -6.01 -16.71 -25.82
C LEU A 297 -5.37 -15.83 -24.74
N PHE A 298 -5.38 -14.51 -24.99
CA PHE A 298 -4.85 -13.49 -24.10
C PHE A 298 -5.96 -12.58 -23.59
N SER A 299 -6.05 -12.47 -22.26
CA SER A 299 -6.94 -11.52 -21.59
C SER A 299 -6.15 -10.29 -21.16
N ASN A 300 -6.28 -9.21 -21.92
CA ASN A 300 -5.61 -7.93 -21.76
C ASN A 300 -6.35 -7.03 -20.77
N TYR A 301 -5.70 -6.80 -19.64
CA TYR A 301 -5.99 -5.77 -18.65
C TYR A 301 -4.78 -4.84 -18.57
N MET A 302 -4.96 -3.67 -17.97
CA MET A 302 -3.89 -2.66 -17.87
C MET A 302 -2.64 -3.19 -17.14
N TRP A 303 -2.80 -4.20 -16.28
CA TRP A 303 -1.73 -4.86 -15.54
C TRP A 303 -1.22 -6.16 -16.19
N SER A 304 -1.87 -6.65 -17.26
CA SER A 304 -1.46 -7.87 -17.98
C SER A 304 -1.01 -7.61 -19.43
N LEU A 305 -1.26 -6.41 -19.96
CA LEU A 305 -1.04 -6.09 -21.37
C LEU A 305 0.41 -6.33 -21.79
N ASP A 306 1.39 -5.74 -21.08
CA ASP A 306 2.81 -5.86 -21.43
C ASP A 306 3.29 -7.32 -21.40
N PHE A 307 2.88 -8.08 -20.38
CA PHE A 307 3.17 -9.51 -20.27
C PHE A 307 2.59 -10.29 -21.45
N ASN A 308 1.32 -10.03 -21.80
CA ASN A 308 0.65 -10.69 -22.90
C ASN A 308 1.29 -10.36 -24.25
N MET A 309 1.68 -9.09 -24.47
CA MET A 309 2.37 -8.67 -25.71
C MET A 309 3.73 -9.36 -25.85
N GLN A 310 4.52 -9.40 -24.79
CA GLN A 310 5.82 -10.06 -24.80
C GLN A 310 5.70 -11.57 -25.09
N LEU A 311 4.73 -12.25 -24.46
CA LEU A 311 4.49 -13.67 -24.70
C LEU A 311 3.98 -13.91 -26.14
N SER A 312 3.07 -13.09 -26.63
CA SER A 312 2.54 -13.14 -28.01
C SER A 312 3.67 -13.00 -29.04
N ASP A 313 4.57 -12.02 -28.85
CA ASP A 313 5.75 -11.82 -29.70
C ASP A 313 6.66 -13.05 -29.72
N VAL A 314 6.95 -13.64 -28.56
CA VAL A 314 7.83 -14.82 -28.48
C VAL A 314 7.20 -16.03 -29.17
N VAL A 315 5.91 -16.26 -28.96
CA VAL A 315 5.16 -17.35 -29.60
C VAL A 315 5.19 -17.21 -31.12
N LYS A 316 4.92 -16.00 -31.65
CA LYS A 316 4.93 -15.73 -33.10
C LYS A 316 6.32 -15.77 -33.71
N LYS A 317 7.37 -15.39 -32.96
CA LYS A 317 8.77 -15.54 -33.39
C LYS A 317 9.19 -17.00 -33.49
N HIS A 318 8.71 -17.86 -32.58
CA HIS A 318 9.01 -19.28 -32.61
C HIS A 318 8.29 -19.99 -33.77
N ASP A 319 7.02 -19.68 -33.98
CA ASP A 319 6.25 -20.17 -35.12
C ASP A 319 5.14 -19.18 -35.48
N SER A 320 5.26 -18.54 -36.64
CA SER A 320 4.30 -17.54 -37.14
C SER A 320 2.93 -18.12 -37.47
N GLY A 321 2.83 -19.46 -37.57
CA GLY A 321 1.58 -20.19 -37.74
C GLY A 321 0.73 -20.30 -36.48
N ASN A 322 1.23 -19.89 -35.30
CA ASN A 322 0.36 -19.71 -34.13
C ASN A 322 -0.64 -18.59 -34.39
N ILE A 323 -1.87 -18.78 -33.92
CA ILE A 323 -2.94 -17.78 -34.02
C ILE A 323 -3.13 -17.14 -32.65
N THR A 324 -2.98 -15.84 -32.54
CA THR A 324 -3.12 -15.10 -31.28
C THR A 324 -4.42 -14.30 -31.25
N ILE A 325 -5.18 -14.46 -30.17
CA ILE A 325 -6.46 -13.80 -29.96
C ILE A 325 -6.34 -12.99 -28.68
N HIS A 326 -6.54 -11.69 -28.80
CA HIS A 326 -6.42 -10.73 -27.71
C HIS A 326 -7.76 -10.05 -27.44
N GLY A 327 -8.24 -10.12 -26.21
CA GLY A 327 -9.48 -9.48 -25.77
C GLY A 327 -9.36 -8.94 -24.36
N GLY A 328 -10.41 -8.33 -23.83
CA GLY A 328 -10.43 -7.75 -22.47
C GLY A 328 -10.39 -6.22 -22.48
N PRO A 329 -10.56 -5.59 -21.30
CA PRO A 329 -10.78 -4.13 -21.17
C PRO A 329 -9.67 -3.24 -21.75
N SER A 330 -8.45 -3.77 -21.89
CA SER A 330 -7.31 -3.02 -22.44
C SER A 330 -7.03 -3.30 -23.91
N THR A 331 -7.81 -4.16 -24.57
CA THR A 331 -7.82 -4.25 -26.03
C THR A 331 -8.69 -3.10 -26.59
N PRO A 332 -8.13 -2.14 -27.33
CA PRO A 332 -8.88 -0.94 -27.73
C PRO A 332 -10.05 -1.26 -28.68
N SER A 333 -11.22 -0.68 -28.42
CA SER A 333 -12.45 -0.92 -29.17
C SER A 333 -12.70 0.12 -30.27
N TYR A 334 -12.23 1.37 -30.08
CA TYR A 334 -12.33 2.42 -31.09
C TYR A 334 -11.50 2.06 -32.33
N ALA A 335 -12.07 2.26 -33.52
CA ALA A 335 -11.51 1.73 -34.76
C ALA A 335 -10.05 2.18 -35.01
N GLN A 336 -9.74 3.47 -34.83
CA GLN A 336 -8.38 3.99 -35.03
C GLN A 336 -7.42 3.48 -33.94
N SER A 337 -7.81 3.58 -32.67
CA SER A 337 -6.97 3.10 -31.55
C SER A 337 -6.66 1.61 -31.64
N CYS A 338 -7.63 0.80 -32.09
CA CYS A 338 -7.42 -0.63 -32.34
C CYS A 338 -6.46 -0.87 -33.51
N ALA A 339 -6.60 -0.08 -34.58
CA ALA A 339 -5.70 -0.16 -35.72
C ALA A 339 -4.26 0.20 -35.35
N ASP A 340 -4.08 1.27 -34.57
CA ASP A 340 -2.77 1.70 -34.06
C ASP A 340 -2.16 0.65 -33.12
N PHE A 341 -2.98 0.10 -32.21
CA PHE A 341 -2.58 -1.01 -31.33
C PHE A 341 -2.10 -2.24 -32.11
N MET A 342 -2.86 -2.69 -33.10
CA MET A 342 -2.46 -3.83 -33.93
C MET A 342 -1.28 -3.49 -34.86
N ALA A 343 -1.10 -2.24 -35.29
CA ALA A 343 0.09 -1.84 -36.03
C ALA A 343 1.35 -1.89 -35.16
N GLN A 344 1.25 -1.45 -33.91
CA GLN A 344 2.34 -1.50 -32.92
C GLN A 344 2.65 -2.93 -32.44
N HIS A 345 1.66 -3.82 -32.46
CA HIS A 345 1.82 -5.22 -32.05
C HIS A 345 1.50 -6.19 -33.21
N PRO A 346 2.46 -6.41 -34.14
CA PRO A 346 2.32 -7.34 -35.27
C PRO A 346 1.97 -8.78 -34.85
N SER A 347 2.30 -9.16 -33.61
CA SER A 347 2.00 -10.47 -33.05
C SER A 347 0.51 -10.71 -32.77
N VAL A 348 -0.32 -9.66 -32.72
CA VAL A 348 -1.78 -9.77 -32.52
C VAL A 348 -2.45 -10.10 -33.86
N ASP A 349 -3.02 -11.30 -34.01
CA ASP A 349 -3.73 -11.69 -35.24
C ASP A 349 -5.22 -11.28 -35.22
N ILE A 350 -5.86 -11.38 -34.05
CA ILE A 350 -7.29 -11.10 -33.84
C ILE A 350 -7.48 -10.32 -32.53
N ALA A 351 -8.12 -9.16 -32.60
CA ALA A 351 -8.61 -8.38 -31.47
C ALA A 351 -10.12 -8.61 -31.29
N VAL A 352 -10.52 -8.97 -30.06
CA VAL A 352 -11.91 -9.23 -29.66
C VAL A 352 -12.44 -8.04 -28.86
N HIS A 353 -13.61 -7.55 -29.26
CA HIS A 353 -14.31 -6.41 -28.67
C HIS A 353 -15.49 -6.86 -27.80
N GLY A 354 -15.59 -6.32 -26.59
CA GLY A 354 -16.69 -6.62 -25.65
C GLY A 354 -16.55 -7.97 -24.95
N GLU A 355 -17.67 -8.69 -24.82
CA GLU A 355 -17.76 -9.99 -24.14
C GLU A 355 -17.12 -11.10 -25.01
N GLY A 356 -16.20 -11.86 -24.41
CA GLY A 356 -15.31 -12.77 -25.14
C GLY A 356 -15.82 -14.20 -25.29
N GLU A 357 -16.75 -14.63 -24.44
CA GLU A 357 -17.14 -16.04 -24.31
C GLU A 357 -17.71 -16.60 -25.63
N VAL A 358 -18.74 -15.96 -26.18
CA VAL A 358 -19.36 -16.36 -27.46
C VAL A 358 -18.42 -16.11 -28.63
N THR A 359 -17.79 -14.93 -28.67
CA THR A 359 -16.91 -14.51 -29.76
C THR A 359 -15.73 -15.47 -29.93
N SER A 360 -15.08 -15.89 -28.84
CA SER A 360 -13.97 -16.83 -28.89
C SER A 360 -14.40 -18.21 -29.42
N ALA A 361 -15.57 -18.72 -29.04
CA ALA A 361 -16.07 -19.99 -29.57
C ALA A 361 -16.39 -19.91 -31.07
N GLU A 362 -16.99 -18.82 -31.54
CA GLU A 362 -17.26 -18.59 -32.96
C GLU A 362 -15.97 -18.39 -33.78
N ILE A 363 -14.94 -17.73 -33.21
CA ILE A 363 -13.61 -17.68 -33.83
C ILE A 363 -13.06 -19.09 -34.01
N LEU A 364 -13.07 -19.93 -32.96
CA LEU A 364 -12.56 -21.31 -33.05
C LEU A 364 -13.36 -22.13 -34.08
N GLU A 365 -14.68 -21.98 -34.14
CA GLU A 365 -15.51 -22.62 -35.17
C GLU A 365 -15.11 -22.16 -36.58
N ALA A 366 -14.88 -20.85 -36.79
CA ALA A 366 -14.46 -20.29 -38.07
C ALA A 366 -13.04 -20.71 -38.48
N LEU A 367 -12.12 -20.88 -37.52
CA LEU A 367 -10.74 -21.31 -37.76
C LEU A 367 -10.64 -22.80 -38.14
N CYS A 368 -11.65 -23.61 -37.82
CA CYS A 368 -11.66 -25.03 -38.16
C CYS A 368 -13.02 -25.45 -38.75
N PRO A 369 -13.31 -25.09 -40.02
CA PRO A 369 -14.59 -25.41 -40.67
C PRO A 369 -14.81 -26.93 -40.81
N PRO A 370 -16.06 -27.40 -41.04
CA PRO A 370 -16.37 -28.82 -41.22
C PRO A 370 -15.48 -29.49 -42.28
N GLY A 371 -14.83 -30.59 -41.93
CA GLY A 371 -13.90 -31.33 -42.80
C GLY A 371 -12.43 -30.94 -42.68
N SER A 372 -12.08 -29.90 -41.92
CA SER A 372 -10.68 -29.56 -41.61
C SER A 372 -10.16 -30.34 -40.39
N THR A 373 -8.90 -30.81 -40.46
CA THR A 373 -8.18 -31.45 -39.33
C THR A 373 -7.16 -30.52 -38.66
N SER A 374 -7.01 -29.27 -39.14
CA SER A 374 -6.16 -28.24 -38.52
C SER A 374 -6.85 -26.88 -38.49
N ALA A 375 -6.38 -26.01 -37.59
CA ALA A 375 -6.82 -24.62 -37.55
C ALA A 375 -6.13 -23.84 -38.69
N HIS A 376 -6.92 -23.16 -39.50
CA HIS A 376 -6.45 -22.35 -40.62
C HIS A 376 -6.95 -20.91 -40.46
N TYR A 377 -6.01 -19.97 -40.45
CA TYR A 377 -6.35 -18.55 -40.46
C TYR A 377 -6.99 -18.18 -41.80
N ASN A 378 -8.28 -17.88 -41.79
CA ASN A 378 -9.06 -17.55 -42.98
C ASN A 378 -9.86 -16.25 -42.75
N SER A 379 -9.46 -15.17 -43.43
CA SER A 379 -10.07 -13.86 -43.25
C SER A 379 -11.52 -13.79 -43.74
N GLN A 380 -11.91 -14.59 -44.73
CA GLN A 380 -13.29 -14.62 -45.22
C GLN A 380 -14.24 -15.28 -44.22
N LEU A 381 -13.81 -16.34 -43.53
CA LEU A 381 -14.60 -16.99 -42.49
C LEU A 381 -14.72 -16.12 -41.23
N LEU A 382 -13.62 -15.49 -40.83
CA LEU A 382 -13.60 -14.56 -39.68
C LEU A 382 -14.49 -13.32 -39.90
N ALA A 383 -14.70 -12.90 -41.15
CA ALA A 383 -15.61 -11.80 -41.47
C ALA A 383 -17.08 -12.07 -41.10
N GLY A 384 -17.45 -13.34 -40.87
CA GLY A 384 -18.78 -13.74 -40.38
C GLY A 384 -18.95 -13.70 -38.86
N VAL A 385 -17.90 -13.37 -38.10
CA VAL A 385 -17.93 -13.34 -36.63
C VAL A 385 -17.99 -11.89 -36.15
N ASP A 386 -19.07 -11.52 -35.46
CA ASP A 386 -19.24 -10.17 -34.91
C ASP A 386 -18.28 -9.90 -33.74
N GLY A 387 -17.85 -8.65 -33.60
CA GLY A 387 -17.03 -8.15 -32.49
C GLY A 387 -15.52 -8.24 -32.72
N LEU A 388 -15.04 -8.26 -33.97
CA LEU A 388 -13.64 -8.49 -34.30
C LEU A 388 -12.96 -7.31 -34.98
N THR A 389 -11.65 -7.18 -34.75
CA THR A 389 -10.72 -6.55 -35.69
C THR A 389 -9.55 -7.50 -35.94
N PHE A 390 -9.23 -7.82 -37.18
CA PHE A 390 -8.28 -8.88 -37.51
C PHE A 390 -7.51 -8.60 -38.81
N ARG A 391 -6.37 -9.27 -39.01
CA ARG A 391 -5.52 -9.07 -40.18
C ARG A 391 -6.07 -9.79 -41.42
N ASN A 392 -6.09 -9.11 -42.57
CA ASN A 392 -6.46 -9.75 -43.83
C ASN A 392 -5.26 -10.42 -44.50
N THR A 393 -5.36 -11.72 -44.79
CA THR A 393 -4.31 -12.48 -45.49
C THR A 393 -4.49 -12.53 -47.02
N GLY A 394 -5.61 -12.01 -47.56
CA GLY A 394 -6.00 -12.16 -48.97
C GLY A 394 -5.53 -11.08 -49.97
N SER A 395 -4.92 -9.99 -49.52
CA SER A 395 -4.41 -8.92 -50.39
C SER A 395 -3.38 -8.09 -49.64
N GLY A 396 -2.10 -8.14 -50.03
CA GLY A 396 -0.98 -7.31 -49.52
C GLY A 396 -1.02 -7.01 -48.02
N LEU A 397 -0.20 -7.72 -47.24
CA LEU A 397 -0.02 -7.81 -45.77
C LEU A 397 -0.40 -6.68 -44.77
N ASP A 398 -1.04 -5.57 -45.14
CA ASP A 398 -1.24 -4.39 -44.26
C ASP A 398 -2.71 -3.96 -44.05
N LYS A 399 -3.72 -4.74 -44.46
CA LYS A 399 -5.13 -4.34 -44.26
C LYS A 399 -5.79 -5.04 -43.08
N LEU A 400 -6.22 -4.26 -42.07
CA LEU A 400 -7.10 -4.72 -41.01
C LEU A 400 -8.55 -4.74 -41.49
N LEU A 401 -9.31 -5.75 -41.07
CA LEU A 401 -10.76 -5.85 -41.26
C LEU A 401 -11.45 -5.76 -39.91
N ARG A 402 -12.60 -5.09 -39.88
CA ARG A 402 -13.45 -4.96 -38.70
C ARG A 402 -14.85 -5.46 -39.02
N THR A 403 -15.43 -6.28 -38.14
CA THR A 403 -16.80 -6.79 -38.27
C THR A 403 -17.79 -5.92 -37.49
N ASN A 404 -19.08 -6.24 -37.54
CA ASN A 404 -20.09 -5.51 -36.79
C ASN A 404 -19.84 -5.63 -35.28
N ASP A 405 -20.31 -4.67 -34.50
CA ASP A 405 -20.23 -4.78 -33.04
C ASP A 405 -21.14 -5.90 -32.52
N ARG A 406 -20.65 -6.67 -31.54
CA ARG A 406 -21.41 -7.77 -30.93
C ARG A 406 -22.40 -7.27 -29.90
N ALA A 407 -23.63 -7.79 -29.96
CA ALA A 407 -24.61 -7.60 -28.90
C ALA A 407 -24.22 -8.40 -27.64
N ARG A 408 -24.35 -7.78 -26.46
CA ARG A 408 -24.09 -8.45 -25.18
C ARG A 408 -24.95 -9.68 -24.93
N VAL A 409 -24.41 -10.68 -24.23
CA VAL A 409 -25.02 -11.96 -23.85
C VAL A 409 -26.22 -11.80 -22.91
N LYS A 410 -27.43 -12.07 -23.42
CA LYS A 410 -28.70 -11.77 -22.72
C LYS A 410 -28.93 -12.67 -21.50
N ALA A 411 -28.74 -13.97 -21.64
CA ALA A 411 -28.84 -14.94 -20.57
C ALA A 411 -27.42 -15.30 -20.11
N LEU A 412 -27.01 -14.74 -18.96
CA LEU A 412 -25.66 -14.97 -18.44
C LEU A 412 -25.45 -16.44 -18.02
N ASP A 413 -26.53 -17.14 -17.69
CA ASP A 413 -26.49 -18.55 -17.29
C ASP A 413 -26.20 -19.50 -18.48
N ASP A 414 -26.24 -19.00 -19.73
CA ASP A 414 -25.73 -19.73 -20.89
C ASP A 414 -24.20 -19.88 -20.84
N ILE A 415 -23.51 -19.12 -19.98
CA ILE A 415 -22.07 -19.21 -19.76
C ILE A 415 -21.82 -20.08 -18.53
N PRO A 416 -21.31 -21.31 -18.64
CA PRO A 416 -21.09 -22.16 -17.48
C PRO A 416 -20.08 -21.57 -16.49
N SER A 417 -20.16 -21.96 -15.22
CA SER A 417 -19.18 -21.54 -14.22
C SER A 417 -17.87 -22.32 -14.37
N PRO A 418 -16.70 -21.65 -14.43
CA PRO A 418 -15.42 -22.33 -14.42
C PRO A 418 -15.12 -23.03 -13.09
N TYR A 419 -15.74 -22.58 -11.99
CA TYR A 419 -15.61 -23.23 -10.68
C TYR A 419 -16.34 -24.57 -10.66
N THR A 420 -17.64 -24.58 -11.00
CA THR A 420 -18.45 -25.80 -10.92
C THR A 420 -18.17 -26.79 -12.06
N LEU A 421 -17.64 -26.32 -13.19
CA LEU A 421 -17.19 -27.17 -14.30
C LEU A 421 -15.80 -27.79 -14.03
N GLY A 422 -15.11 -27.39 -12.96
CA GLY A 422 -13.79 -27.91 -12.59
C GLY A 422 -12.63 -27.37 -13.44
N VAL A 423 -12.81 -26.24 -14.13
CA VAL A 423 -11.75 -25.60 -14.93
C VAL A 423 -10.58 -25.17 -14.04
N PHE A 424 -10.86 -24.80 -12.78
CA PHE A 424 -9.85 -24.37 -11.82
C PHE A 424 -9.32 -25.47 -10.90
N ASP A 425 -9.82 -26.71 -11.01
CA ASP A 425 -9.37 -27.83 -10.18
C ASP A 425 -7.93 -28.28 -10.56
N VAL A 426 -7.34 -27.67 -11.60
CA VAL A 426 -5.99 -27.96 -12.09
C VAL A 426 -4.86 -27.39 -11.22
N TYR A 427 -5.18 -26.53 -10.25
CA TYR A 427 -4.21 -25.88 -9.37
C TYR A 427 -3.82 -26.80 -8.20
N ASP A 428 -2.54 -27.17 -8.11
CA ASP A 428 -1.97 -28.04 -7.06
C ASP A 428 -1.49 -27.28 -5.81
N VAL A 429 -1.38 -25.96 -5.92
CA VAL A 429 -0.91 -25.08 -4.84
C VAL A 429 -2.06 -24.18 -4.39
N PRO A 430 -2.14 -23.84 -3.10
CA PRO A 430 -3.11 -22.86 -2.62
C PRO A 430 -3.00 -21.56 -3.42
N VAL A 431 -4.13 -21.12 -3.96
CA VAL A 431 -4.29 -19.82 -4.61
C VAL A 431 -4.92 -18.88 -3.59
N ASP A 432 -4.34 -17.70 -3.45
CA ASP A 432 -4.72 -16.77 -2.37
C ASP A 432 -6.09 -16.12 -2.61
N ALA A 433 -6.45 -15.89 -3.88
CA ALA A 433 -7.64 -15.15 -4.27
C ALA A 433 -8.47 -15.81 -5.38
N ALA A 434 -9.79 -15.79 -5.20
CA ALA A 434 -10.78 -16.17 -6.21
C ALA A 434 -11.66 -14.97 -6.58
N ILE A 435 -12.03 -14.87 -7.85
CA ILE A 435 -12.82 -13.77 -8.39
C ILE A 435 -14.16 -14.33 -8.86
N ILE A 436 -15.28 -13.79 -8.38
CA ILE A 436 -16.62 -14.13 -8.86
C ILE A 436 -17.29 -12.90 -9.47
N GLU A 437 -18.30 -13.14 -10.30
CA GLU A 437 -19.18 -12.11 -10.84
C GLU A 437 -20.62 -12.53 -10.54
N SER A 438 -21.34 -11.76 -9.73
CA SER A 438 -22.76 -11.99 -9.44
C SER A 438 -23.66 -11.21 -10.41
N THR A 439 -23.16 -10.07 -10.91
CA THR A 439 -23.83 -9.22 -11.88
C THR A 439 -22.86 -8.64 -12.91
N ARG A 440 -23.33 -8.49 -14.16
CA ARG A 440 -22.55 -7.94 -15.28
C ARG A 440 -23.10 -6.62 -15.80
N GLY A 441 -22.28 -5.57 -15.70
CA GLY A 441 -22.54 -4.23 -16.22
C GLY A 441 -22.87 -3.19 -15.15
N CYS A 442 -22.95 -1.93 -15.57
CA CYS A 442 -23.17 -0.77 -14.69
C CYS A 442 -24.24 0.16 -15.29
N PRO A 443 -25.20 0.68 -14.48
CA PRO A 443 -26.22 1.60 -15.00
C PRO A 443 -25.71 3.04 -15.14
N PHE A 444 -24.50 3.35 -14.66
CA PHE A 444 -23.94 4.70 -14.63
C PHE A 444 -23.10 5.02 -15.87
N GLY A 445 -22.99 6.30 -16.21
CA GLY A 445 -22.29 6.77 -17.42
C GLY A 445 -21.07 7.64 -17.19
N CYS A 446 -20.32 7.34 -16.13
CA CYS A 446 -19.11 8.08 -15.80
C CYS A 446 -18.11 7.96 -16.96
N THR A 447 -17.61 9.09 -17.48
CA THR A 447 -16.79 9.09 -18.71
C THR A 447 -15.42 8.45 -18.53
N PHE A 448 -14.84 8.51 -17.33
CA PHE A 448 -13.54 7.89 -17.03
C PHE A 448 -13.59 6.37 -16.89
N CYS A 449 -14.77 5.76 -16.83
CA CYS A 449 -14.94 4.37 -16.45
C CYS A 449 -15.20 3.48 -17.67
N ASP A 450 -14.48 2.37 -17.78
CA ASP A 450 -14.73 1.39 -18.84
C ASP A 450 -16.08 0.69 -18.68
N TRP A 451 -16.55 0.39 -17.46
CA TRP A 451 -17.93 -0.06 -17.28
C TRP A 451 -18.97 0.96 -17.77
N GLY A 452 -18.60 2.25 -17.80
CA GLY A 452 -19.41 3.34 -18.34
C GLY A 452 -19.39 3.43 -19.87
N SER A 453 -18.46 2.79 -20.57
CA SER A 453 -18.47 2.71 -22.04
C SER A 453 -19.63 1.84 -22.55
N ALA A 454 -20.05 0.86 -21.74
CA ALA A 454 -21.26 0.07 -21.93
C ALA A 454 -22.55 0.81 -21.50
N THR A 455 -22.62 2.13 -21.68
CA THR A 455 -23.62 3.03 -21.05
C THR A 455 -25.08 2.80 -21.46
N LYS A 456 -25.99 3.05 -20.51
CA LYS A 456 -27.48 2.93 -20.58
C LYS A 456 -28.03 1.50 -20.60
N GLN A 457 -27.27 0.52 -20.14
CA GLN A 457 -27.64 -0.88 -20.30
C GLN A 457 -28.11 -1.55 -19.01
N LYS A 458 -29.06 -2.46 -19.17
CA LYS A 458 -29.63 -3.28 -18.10
C LYS A 458 -28.52 -4.11 -17.45
N VAL A 459 -28.38 -3.99 -16.13
CA VAL A 459 -27.52 -4.88 -15.33
C VAL A 459 -28.12 -6.28 -15.40
N ARG A 460 -27.30 -7.25 -15.80
CA ARG A 460 -27.69 -8.66 -15.91
C ARG A 460 -27.15 -9.41 -14.70
N LYS A 461 -27.86 -10.42 -14.26
CA LYS A 461 -27.56 -11.18 -13.04
C LYS A 461 -27.30 -12.62 -13.43
N PHE A 462 -26.28 -13.23 -12.84
CA PHE A 462 -26.16 -14.68 -12.84
C PHE A 462 -27.21 -15.28 -11.91
N ASP A 463 -27.57 -16.53 -12.14
CA ASP A 463 -28.38 -17.30 -11.21
C ASP A 463 -27.80 -17.23 -9.78
N LEU A 464 -28.68 -17.13 -8.79
CA LEU A 464 -28.24 -16.93 -7.41
C LEU A 464 -27.61 -18.19 -6.82
N ASP A 465 -28.17 -19.36 -7.12
CA ASP A 465 -27.70 -20.63 -6.57
C ASP A 465 -26.35 -21.00 -7.18
N ARG A 466 -26.15 -20.74 -8.49
CA ARG A 466 -24.82 -20.81 -9.10
C ARG A 466 -23.78 -19.99 -8.33
N VAL A 467 -24.07 -18.73 -8.01
CA VAL A 467 -23.11 -17.86 -7.30
C VAL A 467 -22.83 -18.40 -5.89
N LYS A 468 -23.85 -18.97 -5.22
CA LYS A 468 -23.67 -19.65 -3.92
C LYS A 468 -22.77 -20.87 -4.03
N ASP A 469 -22.90 -21.68 -5.10
CA ASP A 469 -22.06 -22.84 -5.37
C ASP A 469 -20.60 -22.42 -5.61
N GLU A 470 -20.37 -21.32 -6.34
CA GLU A 470 -19.04 -20.73 -6.53
C GLU A 470 -18.42 -20.29 -5.19
N ILE A 471 -19.18 -19.63 -4.33
CA ILE A 471 -18.74 -19.25 -2.97
C ILE A 471 -18.45 -20.47 -2.11
N GLU A 472 -19.26 -21.53 -2.20
CA GLU A 472 -19.01 -22.78 -1.47
C GLU A 472 -17.72 -23.46 -1.96
N TRP A 473 -17.47 -23.48 -3.27
CA TRP A 473 -16.22 -23.99 -3.84
C TRP A 473 -15.01 -23.24 -3.28
N ILE A 474 -15.09 -21.92 -3.13
CA ILE A 474 -14.04 -21.07 -2.56
C ILE A 474 -13.75 -21.44 -1.09
N GLY A 475 -14.81 -21.64 -0.29
CA GLY A 475 -14.68 -22.10 1.10
C GLY A 475 -14.02 -23.47 1.20
N LYS A 476 -14.50 -24.45 0.40
CA LYS A 476 -13.94 -25.82 0.35
C LYS A 476 -12.46 -25.84 -0.04
N ASN A 477 -12.05 -24.96 -0.95
CA ASN A 477 -10.66 -24.86 -1.43
C ASN A 477 -9.78 -23.95 -0.56
N SER A 478 -10.27 -23.49 0.60
CA SER A 478 -9.50 -22.68 1.56
C SER A 478 -8.91 -21.40 0.97
N VAL A 479 -9.62 -20.76 0.04
CA VAL A 479 -9.17 -19.53 -0.61
C VAL A 479 -9.33 -18.35 0.36
N HIS A 480 -8.25 -17.60 0.58
CA HIS A 480 -8.20 -16.54 1.59
C HIS A 480 -9.07 -15.33 1.22
N VAL A 481 -8.94 -14.85 -0.02
CA VAL A 481 -9.57 -13.62 -0.52
C VAL A 481 -10.66 -13.95 -1.54
N LEU A 482 -11.86 -13.39 -1.33
CA LEU A 482 -12.93 -13.39 -2.33
C LEU A 482 -13.09 -12.00 -2.95
N TRP A 483 -12.86 -11.91 -4.26
CA TRP A 483 -13.11 -10.71 -5.06
C TRP A 483 -14.48 -10.82 -5.75
N ILE A 484 -15.37 -9.86 -5.50
CA ILE A 484 -16.63 -9.73 -6.24
C ILE A 484 -16.43 -8.64 -7.29
N ALA A 485 -16.29 -9.05 -8.55
CA ALA A 485 -15.98 -8.18 -9.70
C ALA A 485 -17.18 -7.35 -10.18
N ASP A 486 -18.29 -7.37 -9.45
CA ASP A 486 -19.47 -6.56 -9.70
C ASP A 486 -19.13 -5.06 -9.68
N ALA A 487 -19.71 -4.30 -10.60
CA ALA A 487 -19.50 -2.86 -10.65
C ALA A 487 -20.18 -2.10 -9.49
N ASN A 488 -21.22 -2.68 -8.87
CA ASN A 488 -22.02 -2.06 -7.80
C ASN A 488 -22.63 -3.12 -6.86
N PHE A 489 -21.81 -3.77 -6.03
CA PHE A 489 -22.31 -4.70 -5.01
C PHE A 489 -23.09 -3.96 -3.91
N GLY A 490 -24.21 -4.53 -3.48
CA GLY A 490 -25.16 -3.85 -2.60
C GLY A 490 -26.14 -2.96 -3.36
N MET A 491 -26.45 -3.28 -4.62
CA MET A 491 -27.51 -2.65 -5.42
C MET A 491 -28.84 -3.40 -5.36
N TYR A 492 -28.84 -4.69 -5.00
CA TYR A 492 -30.02 -5.54 -4.91
C TYR A 492 -30.16 -6.24 -3.54
N ASP A 493 -31.36 -6.73 -3.22
CA ASP A 493 -31.61 -7.47 -1.97
C ASP A 493 -30.83 -8.80 -1.91
N ARG A 494 -30.61 -9.43 -3.08
CA ARG A 494 -29.78 -10.65 -3.18
C ARG A 494 -28.34 -10.44 -2.71
N ASP A 495 -27.83 -9.22 -2.71
CA ASP A 495 -26.44 -8.93 -2.30
C ASP A 495 -26.29 -9.11 -0.78
N ILE A 496 -27.34 -8.83 -0.01
CA ILE A 496 -27.40 -9.14 1.42
C ILE A 496 -27.43 -10.66 1.64
N GLU A 497 -28.18 -11.38 0.80
CA GLU A 497 -28.25 -12.84 0.87
C GLU A 497 -26.89 -13.48 0.57
N LEU A 498 -26.19 -12.98 -0.46
CA LEU A 498 -24.82 -13.38 -0.76
C LEU A 498 -23.86 -13.05 0.39
N ALA A 499 -23.96 -11.87 1.00
CA ALA A 499 -23.14 -11.51 2.16
C ALA A 499 -23.34 -12.48 3.33
N LYS A 500 -24.60 -12.82 3.63
CA LYS A 500 -24.96 -13.81 4.65
C LYS A 500 -24.43 -15.20 4.30
N TRP A 501 -24.51 -15.60 3.03
CA TRP A 501 -23.98 -16.86 2.54
C TRP A 501 -22.45 -16.94 2.67
N ILE A 502 -21.72 -15.88 2.33
CA ILE A 502 -20.26 -15.83 2.50
C ILE A 502 -19.88 -16.02 3.98
N CYS A 503 -20.56 -15.33 4.90
CA CYS A 503 -20.33 -15.53 6.34
C CYS A 503 -20.65 -16.96 6.78
N HIS A 504 -21.73 -17.56 6.29
CA HIS A 504 -22.08 -18.94 6.57
C HIS A 504 -20.98 -19.92 6.09
N ILE A 505 -20.51 -19.77 4.85
CA ILE A 505 -19.42 -20.60 4.29
C ILE A 505 -18.12 -20.43 5.10
N LYS A 506 -17.82 -19.20 5.54
CA LYS A 506 -16.69 -18.96 6.44
C LYS A 506 -16.84 -19.65 7.79
N GLU A 507 -18.02 -19.66 8.38
CA GLU A 507 -18.28 -20.40 9.62
C GLU A 507 -18.05 -21.91 9.43
N GLN A 508 -18.41 -22.46 8.26
CA GLN A 508 -18.23 -23.87 7.94
C GLN A 508 -16.77 -24.25 7.67
N TYR A 509 -16.05 -23.48 6.85
CA TYR A 509 -14.74 -23.87 6.32
C TYR A 509 -13.57 -23.01 6.82
N GLY A 510 -13.84 -21.89 7.51
CA GLY A 510 -12.84 -20.91 7.94
C GLY A 510 -12.47 -19.85 6.89
N TYR A 511 -13.03 -19.96 5.68
CA TYR A 511 -12.71 -19.15 4.49
C TYR A 511 -13.98 -18.72 3.73
N PRO A 512 -13.97 -17.55 3.04
CA PRO A 512 -12.88 -16.58 2.94
C PRO A 512 -12.75 -15.72 4.21
N SER A 513 -11.55 -15.18 4.46
CA SER A 513 -11.30 -14.25 5.58
C SER A 513 -11.39 -12.78 5.17
N GLU A 514 -11.24 -12.50 3.87
CA GLU A 514 -11.25 -11.16 3.29
C GLU A 514 -12.17 -11.13 2.06
N VAL A 515 -12.95 -10.05 1.94
CA VAL A 515 -13.89 -9.85 0.82
C VAL A 515 -13.66 -8.47 0.23
N VAL A 516 -13.22 -8.45 -1.03
CA VAL A 516 -12.94 -7.23 -1.80
C VAL A 516 -14.05 -7.02 -2.83
N VAL A 517 -14.70 -5.86 -2.77
CA VAL A 517 -15.88 -5.54 -3.60
C VAL A 517 -15.91 -4.06 -3.97
N ASN A 518 -16.48 -3.75 -5.12
CA ASN A 518 -16.88 -2.37 -5.44
C ASN A 518 -18.31 -2.13 -4.97
N TYR A 519 -18.48 -1.30 -3.95
CA TYR A 519 -19.80 -1.00 -3.41
C TYR A 519 -20.62 -0.12 -4.35
N THR A 520 -21.94 -0.21 -4.17
CA THR A 520 -22.87 0.62 -4.90
C THR A 520 -22.55 2.11 -4.73
N LYS A 521 -22.53 2.83 -5.86
CA LYS A 521 -22.34 4.29 -5.89
C LYS A 521 -23.30 5.05 -4.97
N ASN A 522 -24.53 4.56 -4.84
CA ASN A 522 -25.50 5.14 -3.93
C ASN A 522 -25.53 4.26 -2.69
N ALA A 523 -24.80 4.68 -1.66
CA ALA A 523 -24.89 4.00 -0.39
C ALA A 523 -26.36 3.99 0.09
N THR A 524 -26.79 2.84 0.57
CA THR A 524 -28.17 2.56 0.95
C THR A 524 -28.18 1.83 2.29
N LYS A 525 -29.37 1.71 2.92
CA LYS A 525 -29.56 0.83 4.08
C LYS A 525 -29.05 -0.60 3.83
N ARG A 526 -29.07 -1.06 2.58
CA ARG A 526 -28.55 -2.38 2.18
C ARG A 526 -27.03 -2.46 2.28
N LEU A 527 -26.31 -1.40 1.95
CA LEU A 527 -24.86 -1.33 2.16
C LEU A 527 -24.51 -1.46 3.64
N ALA A 528 -25.19 -0.69 4.50
CA ALA A 528 -25.00 -0.79 5.93
C ALA A 528 -25.28 -2.21 6.46
N GLU A 529 -26.34 -2.88 5.99
CA GLU A 529 -26.62 -4.28 6.34
C GLU A 529 -25.51 -5.24 5.89
N ILE A 530 -24.98 -5.10 4.66
CA ILE A 530 -23.87 -5.92 4.17
C ILE A 530 -22.63 -5.75 5.04
N ILE A 531 -22.25 -4.51 5.37
CA ILE A 531 -21.08 -4.24 6.21
C ILE A 531 -21.29 -4.81 7.62
N LYS A 532 -22.49 -4.66 8.20
CA LYS A 532 -22.83 -5.29 9.49
C LYS A 532 -22.67 -6.80 9.46
N VAL A 533 -23.18 -7.45 8.40
CA VAL A 533 -23.05 -8.90 8.21
C VAL A 533 -21.58 -9.31 8.14
N PHE A 534 -20.77 -8.62 7.32
CA PHE A 534 -19.34 -8.91 7.20
C PHE A 534 -18.58 -8.68 8.50
N THR A 535 -18.83 -7.56 9.20
CA THR A 535 -18.21 -7.26 10.49
C THR A 535 -18.58 -8.32 11.55
N ALA A 536 -19.85 -8.71 11.63
CA ALA A 536 -20.31 -9.76 12.55
C ALA A 536 -19.70 -11.14 12.22
N GLY A 537 -19.56 -11.47 10.92
CA GLY A 537 -18.86 -12.67 10.45
C GLY A 537 -17.34 -12.57 10.50
N GLY A 538 -16.78 -11.48 11.06
CA GLY A 538 -15.35 -11.21 11.17
C GLY A 538 -14.61 -11.15 9.83
N ILE A 539 -15.32 -10.85 8.74
CA ILE A 539 -14.76 -10.67 7.39
C ILE A 539 -14.14 -9.28 7.32
N ILE A 540 -12.92 -9.20 6.81
CA ILE A 540 -12.28 -7.92 6.49
C ILE A 540 -12.98 -7.36 5.26
N SER A 541 -13.74 -6.28 5.44
CA SER A 541 -14.42 -5.56 4.37
C SER A 541 -14.68 -4.11 4.80
N GLN A 542 -14.59 -3.16 3.87
CA GLN A 542 -14.65 -1.73 4.18
C GLN A 542 -15.93 -1.10 3.64
N GLY A 543 -16.52 -0.14 4.35
CA GLY A 543 -17.50 0.75 3.74
C GLY A 543 -16.80 1.79 2.89
N ILE A 544 -16.80 1.64 1.57
CA ILE A 544 -16.24 2.64 0.66
C ILE A 544 -17.37 3.35 -0.07
N ILE A 545 -17.41 4.68 0.00
CA ILE A 545 -18.31 5.50 -0.80
C ILE A 545 -17.50 6.24 -1.85
N SER A 546 -17.57 5.80 -3.10
CA SER A 546 -16.82 6.45 -4.17
C SER A 546 -17.52 7.74 -4.61
N ILE A 547 -17.04 8.91 -4.18
CA ILE A 547 -17.61 10.23 -4.56
C ILE A 547 -16.88 10.83 -5.78
N GLN A 548 -15.58 10.52 -5.92
CA GLN A 548 -14.64 11.00 -6.94
C GLN A 548 -14.32 12.50 -6.86
N THR A 549 -15.34 13.35 -6.68
CA THR A 549 -15.23 14.78 -6.36
C THR A 549 -16.61 15.31 -5.96
N THR A 550 -16.67 16.41 -5.21
CA THR A 550 -17.91 17.16 -4.93
C THR A 550 -18.11 18.37 -5.84
N ASP A 551 -17.14 18.67 -6.71
CA ASP A 551 -17.22 19.80 -7.64
C ASP A 551 -18.24 19.58 -8.75
N GLU A 552 -19.31 20.38 -8.76
CA GLU A 552 -20.46 20.21 -9.66
C GLU A 552 -20.08 20.31 -11.15
N VAL A 553 -19.16 21.22 -11.49
CA VAL A 553 -18.68 21.41 -12.86
C VAL A 553 -17.92 20.17 -13.34
N THR A 554 -17.02 19.66 -12.50
CA THR A 554 -16.29 18.41 -12.79
C THR A 554 -17.25 17.23 -12.94
N LEU A 555 -18.23 17.10 -12.03
CA LEU A 555 -19.25 16.06 -12.07
C LEU A 555 -20.09 16.08 -13.35
N GLU A 556 -20.47 17.27 -13.83
CA GLU A 556 -21.16 17.41 -15.11
C GLU A 556 -20.28 16.94 -16.29
N ILE A 557 -19.02 17.40 -16.34
CA ILE A 557 -18.06 17.06 -17.41
C ILE A 557 -17.85 15.55 -17.49
N ILE A 558 -17.67 14.89 -16.34
CA ILE A 558 -17.43 13.45 -16.28
C ILE A 558 -18.74 12.61 -16.32
N ASN A 559 -19.88 13.27 -16.56
CA ASN A 559 -21.21 12.65 -16.62
C ASN A 559 -21.54 11.79 -15.38
N ARG A 560 -21.23 12.33 -14.19
CA ARG A 560 -21.45 11.69 -12.90
C ARG A 560 -22.42 12.52 -12.06
N LYS A 561 -23.46 11.86 -11.53
CA LYS A 561 -24.32 12.45 -10.48
C LYS A 561 -24.07 11.75 -9.16
N ASN A 562 -23.66 12.48 -8.13
CA ASN A 562 -23.43 11.89 -6.81
C ASN A 562 -24.72 11.78 -5.99
N ILE A 563 -24.65 11.03 -4.89
CA ILE A 563 -25.72 10.97 -3.90
C ILE A 563 -25.95 12.37 -3.31
N LYS A 564 -27.20 12.69 -2.97
CA LYS A 564 -27.51 13.95 -2.29
C LYS A 564 -26.83 14.01 -0.92
N THR A 565 -26.39 15.19 -0.53
CA THR A 565 -25.68 15.45 0.74
C THR A 565 -26.41 14.91 1.95
N GLU A 566 -27.75 15.07 2.03
CA GLU A 566 -28.52 14.64 3.20
C GLU A 566 -28.50 13.12 3.40
N LYS A 567 -28.49 12.36 2.30
CA LYS A 567 -28.38 10.90 2.36
C LYS A 567 -26.98 10.45 2.72
N TYR A 568 -25.96 11.14 2.19
CA TYR A 568 -24.58 10.88 2.58
C TYR A 568 -24.41 11.05 4.08
N ASP A 569 -24.94 12.14 4.63
CA ASP A 569 -24.91 12.43 6.06
C ASP A 569 -25.63 11.35 6.89
N GLU A 570 -26.82 10.89 6.46
CA GLU A 570 -27.54 9.77 7.10
C GLU A 570 -26.68 8.50 7.16
N LEU A 571 -25.94 8.21 6.09
CA LEU A 571 -25.09 7.02 6.02
C LEU A 571 -23.85 7.14 6.89
N THR A 572 -23.16 8.28 6.86
CA THR A 572 -22.02 8.54 7.74
C THR A 572 -22.43 8.33 9.20
N GLN A 573 -23.63 8.78 9.58
CA GLN A 573 -24.17 8.55 10.92
C GLN A 573 -24.40 7.06 11.23
N ILE A 574 -25.04 6.32 10.31
CA ILE A 574 -25.27 4.87 10.50
C ILE A 574 -23.95 4.12 10.69
N PHE A 575 -22.91 4.47 9.91
CA PHE A 575 -21.60 3.84 10.04
C PHE A 575 -20.92 4.21 11.36
N ALA A 576 -21.03 5.46 11.80
CA ALA A 576 -20.49 5.93 13.07
C ALA A 576 -21.17 5.24 14.27
N ASP A 577 -22.51 5.24 14.32
CA ASP A 577 -23.31 4.64 15.40
C ASP A 577 -23.03 3.14 15.59
N GLU A 578 -22.72 2.45 14.50
CA GLU A 578 -22.48 1.01 14.49
C GLU A 578 -20.99 0.64 14.62
N GLY A 579 -20.11 1.64 14.76
CA GLY A 579 -18.67 1.43 14.87
C GLY A 579 -18.04 0.83 13.61
N LEU A 580 -18.58 1.13 12.43
CA LEU A 580 -18.16 0.55 11.16
C LEU A 580 -17.11 1.42 10.44
N PRO A 581 -16.15 0.82 9.74
CA PRO A 581 -15.17 1.56 8.94
C PRO A 581 -15.86 2.22 7.73
N LEU A 582 -15.61 3.53 7.55
CA LEU A 582 -16.06 4.31 6.39
C LEU A 582 -14.89 5.07 5.78
N SER A 583 -14.75 4.98 4.46
CA SER A 583 -13.81 5.79 3.66
C SER A 583 -14.46 6.24 2.35
N THR A 584 -13.82 7.18 1.67
CA THR A 584 -14.24 7.68 0.36
C THR A 584 -13.12 7.58 -0.67
N ASP A 585 -13.51 7.41 -1.93
CA ASP A 585 -12.60 7.60 -3.07
C ASP A 585 -12.81 8.97 -3.72
N LEU A 586 -11.69 9.57 -4.09
CA LEU A 586 -11.50 10.80 -4.85
C LEU A 586 -10.63 10.52 -6.07
N MET A 587 -10.69 11.40 -7.06
CA MET A 587 -9.82 11.33 -8.24
C MET A 587 -9.05 12.63 -8.41
N ILE A 588 -7.76 12.49 -8.73
CA ILE A 588 -6.86 13.61 -9.01
C ILE A 588 -6.76 13.77 -10.53
N GLY A 589 -6.94 14.99 -11.03
CA GLY A 589 -6.79 15.28 -12.46
C GLY A 589 -7.93 14.80 -13.34
N LEU A 590 -9.17 14.81 -12.84
CA LEU A 590 -10.34 14.65 -13.71
C LEU A 590 -10.52 15.89 -14.60
N PRO A 591 -10.93 15.76 -15.88
CA PRO A 591 -11.31 16.91 -16.68
C PRO A 591 -12.41 17.73 -15.99
N GLY A 592 -12.14 19.02 -15.77
CA GLY A 592 -13.02 19.93 -15.02
C GLY A 592 -12.48 20.31 -13.64
N ILE A 593 -11.65 19.46 -13.01
CA ILE A 593 -11.12 19.74 -11.67
C ILE A 593 -10.11 20.89 -11.70
N THR A 594 -10.07 21.65 -10.61
CA THR A 594 -9.08 22.70 -10.34
C THR A 594 -8.41 22.42 -8.99
N VAL A 595 -7.24 23.03 -8.73
CA VAL A 595 -6.55 22.91 -7.42
C VAL A 595 -7.50 23.28 -6.27
N GLY A 596 -8.21 24.40 -6.37
CA GLY A 596 -9.15 24.83 -5.34
C GLY A 596 -10.36 23.91 -5.18
N ALA A 597 -10.83 23.24 -6.23
CA ALA A 597 -11.89 22.24 -6.12
C ALA A 597 -11.42 20.98 -5.37
N PHE A 598 -10.22 20.52 -5.69
CA PHE A 598 -9.60 19.38 -5.01
C PHE A 598 -9.31 19.70 -3.52
N ASP A 599 -8.84 20.91 -3.21
CA ASP A 599 -8.66 21.36 -1.83
C ASP A 599 -9.98 21.34 -1.04
N ARG A 600 -11.08 21.80 -1.65
CA ARG A 600 -12.41 21.74 -1.03
C ARG A 600 -12.87 20.31 -0.77
N ASP A 601 -12.58 19.38 -1.68
CA ASP A 601 -12.86 17.96 -1.47
C ASP A 601 -12.10 17.43 -0.24
N LEU A 602 -10.78 17.65 -0.17
CA LEU A 602 -9.97 17.20 0.98
C LEU A 602 -10.43 17.84 2.30
N GLN A 603 -10.70 19.15 2.28
CA GLN A 603 -11.19 19.89 3.45
C GLN A 603 -12.51 19.32 3.96
N ARG A 604 -13.46 19.06 3.07
CA ARG A 604 -14.75 18.47 3.43
C ARG A 604 -14.61 17.15 4.20
N TYR A 605 -13.69 16.28 3.81
CA TYR A 605 -13.51 14.98 4.47
C TYR A 605 -12.78 15.07 5.80
N ILE A 606 -11.94 16.09 6.01
CA ILE A 606 -11.46 16.45 7.35
C ILE A 606 -12.64 16.92 8.22
N ASP A 607 -13.53 17.76 7.69
CA ASP A 607 -14.66 18.33 8.43
C ASP A 607 -15.63 17.25 8.93
N VAL A 608 -15.89 16.22 8.11
CA VAL A 608 -16.78 15.10 8.47
C VAL A 608 -16.04 13.89 9.07
N ASP A 609 -14.74 14.02 9.30
CA ASP A 609 -13.85 12.98 9.85
C ASP A 609 -13.91 11.61 9.13
N VAL A 610 -13.96 11.64 7.79
CA VAL A 610 -13.94 10.44 6.94
C VAL A 610 -12.59 10.35 6.21
N ASP A 611 -11.97 9.16 6.18
CA ASP A 611 -10.72 8.96 5.43
C ASP A 611 -10.97 9.07 3.92
N ALA A 612 -10.15 9.86 3.22
CA ALA A 612 -10.26 10.06 1.78
C ALA A 612 -9.04 9.54 1.02
N LYS A 613 -9.30 8.81 -0.06
CA LYS A 613 -8.29 8.27 -0.96
C LYS A 613 -8.41 8.88 -2.33
N ALA A 614 -7.37 9.57 -2.76
CA ALA A 614 -7.34 10.19 -4.08
C ALA A 614 -6.44 9.42 -5.05
N TYR A 615 -7.00 9.03 -6.20
CA TYR A 615 -6.31 8.27 -7.23
C TYR A 615 -6.05 9.13 -8.47
N PRO A 616 -4.82 9.15 -9.03
CA PRO A 616 -4.56 9.80 -10.31
C PRO A 616 -5.43 9.23 -11.43
N THR A 617 -6.01 10.11 -12.24
CA THR A 617 -6.88 9.71 -13.35
C THR A 617 -6.04 9.07 -14.45
N LYS A 618 -6.40 7.83 -14.83
CA LYS A 618 -5.83 7.12 -15.98
C LYS A 618 -6.84 7.05 -17.11
N LEU A 619 -6.38 7.32 -18.33
CA LEU A 619 -7.17 7.21 -19.55
C LEU A 619 -7.34 5.72 -19.90
N LEU A 620 -8.53 5.17 -19.66
CA LEU A 620 -8.83 3.80 -20.04
C LEU A 620 -9.23 3.75 -21.52
N PRO A 621 -8.64 2.86 -22.35
CA PRO A 621 -8.71 2.93 -23.81
C PRO A 621 -10.13 2.80 -24.37
N ASN A 622 -11.02 2.16 -23.62
CA ASN A 622 -12.38 1.89 -24.03
C ASN A 622 -13.40 2.78 -23.30
N SER A 623 -12.99 3.61 -22.34
CA SER A 623 -13.90 4.54 -21.64
C SER A 623 -14.43 5.64 -22.57
N PRO A 624 -15.59 6.26 -22.25
CA PRO A 624 -16.06 7.44 -23.00
C PRO A 624 -15.06 8.62 -23.00
N MET A 625 -14.19 8.70 -22.00
CA MET A 625 -13.12 9.71 -21.92
C MET A 625 -12.04 9.50 -22.99
N ALA A 626 -11.86 8.27 -23.47
CA ALA A 626 -10.95 7.94 -24.58
C ALA A 626 -11.57 8.14 -25.96
N ASP A 627 -12.83 8.58 -26.05
CA ASP A 627 -13.42 9.03 -27.32
C ASP A 627 -12.57 10.18 -27.89
N PRO A 628 -12.11 10.10 -29.16
CA PRO A 628 -11.30 11.16 -29.79
C PRO A 628 -11.91 12.56 -29.70
N GLU A 629 -13.24 12.68 -29.79
CA GLU A 629 -13.93 13.96 -29.67
C GLU A 629 -13.92 14.47 -28.22
N TYR A 630 -13.98 13.57 -27.23
CA TYR A 630 -13.85 13.94 -25.81
C TYR A 630 -12.44 14.41 -25.49
N ILE A 631 -11.41 13.67 -25.93
CA ILE A 631 -9.99 14.03 -25.78
C ILE A 631 -9.75 15.43 -26.36
N LYS A 632 -10.23 15.67 -27.59
CA LYS A 632 -10.09 16.96 -28.28
C LYS A 632 -10.86 18.07 -27.56
N LYS A 633 -12.10 17.83 -27.14
CA LYS A 633 -12.95 18.82 -26.45
C LYS A 633 -12.32 19.34 -25.18
N TYR A 634 -11.68 18.47 -24.40
CA TYR A 634 -11.05 18.84 -23.12
C TYR A 634 -9.53 18.99 -23.17
N ASN A 635 -8.93 18.88 -24.37
CA ASN A 635 -7.49 18.97 -24.60
C ASN A 635 -6.67 18.05 -23.67
N ILE A 636 -7.13 16.79 -23.54
CA ILE A 636 -6.54 15.83 -22.61
C ILE A 636 -5.16 15.43 -23.11
N LYS A 637 -4.17 15.49 -22.21
CA LYS A 637 -2.82 14.97 -22.42
C LYS A 637 -2.51 13.93 -21.37
N VAL A 638 -1.80 12.88 -21.77
CA VAL A 638 -1.40 11.77 -20.91
C VAL A 638 0.11 11.55 -20.94
N ASP A 639 0.66 10.89 -19.91
CA ASP A 639 2.03 10.38 -19.89
C ASP A 639 2.17 9.02 -20.60
N GLU A 640 3.37 8.43 -20.57
CA GLU A 640 3.64 7.13 -21.20
C GLU A 640 2.87 5.95 -20.58
N ASN A 641 2.25 6.14 -19.41
CA ASN A 641 1.45 5.15 -18.71
C ASN A 641 -0.05 5.48 -18.76
N ASP A 642 -0.46 6.36 -19.68
CA ASP A 642 -1.82 6.85 -19.88
C ASP A 642 -2.42 7.63 -18.70
N PHE A 643 -1.63 8.09 -17.73
CA PHE A 643 -2.14 8.98 -16.69
C PHE A 643 -2.30 10.39 -17.24
N LEU A 644 -3.42 11.04 -16.91
CA LEU A 644 -3.66 12.42 -17.34
C LEU A 644 -2.65 13.36 -16.67
N ILE A 645 -1.96 14.16 -17.49
CA ILE A 645 -0.97 15.14 -17.04
C ILE A 645 -1.46 16.58 -17.14
N SER A 646 -2.36 16.88 -18.08
CA SER A 646 -3.03 18.18 -18.20
C SER A 646 -4.32 18.07 -19.01
N CYS A 647 -5.19 19.07 -18.84
CA CYS A 647 -6.37 19.28 -19.68
C CYS A 647 -6.76 20.76 -19.67
N ASN A 648 -7.91 21.12 -20.23
CA ASN A 648 -8.38 22.52 -20.25
C ASN A 648 -8.58 23.15 -18.86
N SER A 649 -8.77 22.36 -17.79
CA SER A 649 -9.03 22.89 -16.45
C SER A 649 -7.80 22.94 -15.54
N TYR A 650 -6.68 22.31 -15.92
CA TYR A 650 -5.44 22.34 -15.14
C TYR A 650 -4.20 22.03 -15.99
N THR A 651 -3.08 22.62 -15.58
CA THR A 651 -1.74 22.43 -16.14
C THR A 651 -0.98 21.29 -15.43
N GLU A 652 0.13 20.84 -16.02
CA GLU A 652 1.00 19.85 -15.37
C GLU A 652 1.55 20.31 -14.02
N SER A 653 1.75 21.62 -13.82
CA SER A 653 2.18 22.17 -12.53
C SER A 653 1.08 22.04 -11.48
N GLU A 654 -0.15 22.43 -11.84
CA GLU A 654 -1.30 22.33 -10.93
C GLU A 654 -1.63 20.87 -10.58
N LEU A 655 -1.41 19.93 -11.50
CA LEU A 655 -1.51 18.51 -11.18
C LEU A 655 -0.47 18.07 -10.14
N LYS A 656 0.77 18.57 -10.24
CA LYS A 656 1.81 18.30 -9.24
C LYS A 656 1.42 18.89 -7.89
N ASP A 657 0.84 20.09 -7.87
CA ASP A 657 0.35 20.72 -6.65
C ASP A 657 -0.76 19.90 -5.98
N MET A 658 -1.75 19.42 -6.76
CA MET A 658 -2.80 18.51 -6.24
C MET A 658 -2.22 17.20 -5.69
N LYS A 659 -1.27 16.57 -6.39
CA LYS A 659 -0.62 15.34 -5.92
C LYS A 659 0.21 15.58 -4.65
N LEU A 660 0.86 16.73 -4.55
CA LEU A 660 1.68 17.12 -3.43
C LEU A 660 0.84 17.43 -2.18
N ILE A 661 -0.22 18.22 -2.29
CA ILE A 661 -1.08 18.50 -1.14
C ILE A 661 -1.78 17.22 -0.66
N TYR A 662 -2.15 16.31 -1.58
CA TYR A 662 -2.69 15.00 -1.21
C TYR A 662 -1.68 14.15 -0.44
N SER A 663 -0.39 14.16 -0.78
CA SER A 663 0.61 13.40 -0.01
C SER A 663 0.75 13.94 1.43
N TYR A 664 0.64 15.26 1.61
CA TYR A 664 0.59 15.90 2.93
C TYR A 664 -0.69 15.54 3.68
N TYR A 665 -1.84 15.56 3.02
CA TYR A 665 -3.12 15.11 3.58
C TYR A 665 -3.04 13.67 4.08
N VAL A 666 -2.47 12.75 3.28
CA VAL A 666 -2.32 11.34 3.66
C VAL A 666 -1.46 11.18 4.92
N ILE A 667 -0.39 11.98 5.07
CA ILE A 667 0.44 11.93 6.28
C ILE A 667 -0.29 12.56 7.47
N ALA A 668 -0.86 13.74 7.28
CA ALA A 668 -1.50 14.52 8.33
C ALA A 668 -2.77 13.85 8.88
N ASP A 669 -3.73 13.53 8.01
CA ASP A 669 -5.04 13.01 8.40
C ASP A 669 -5.12 11.49 8.23
N GLY A 670 -4.70 10.94 7.09
CA GLY A 670 -4.74 9.49 6.81
C GLY A 670 -3.98 8.67 7.86
N TYR A 671 -2.66 8.85 7.96
CA TYR A 671 -1.86 8.22 9.02
C TYR A 671 -1.99 8.90 10.38
N SER A 672 -2.87 9.90 10.49
CA SER A 672 -3.22 10.59 11.73
C SER A 672 -2.09 11.38 12.42
N VAL A 673 -0.97 11.62 11.74
CA VAL A 673 0.21 12.30 12.31
C VAL A 673 -0.12 13.72 12.81
N LEU A 674 -1.08 14.40 12.16
CA LEU A 674 -1.51 15.75 12.53
C LEU A 674 -3.04 15.88 12.68
N ARG A 675 -3.78 14.77 12.67
CA ARG A 675 -5.25 14.73 12.64
C ARG A 675 -5.91 15.61 13.70
N TYR A 676 -5.38 15.60 14.93
CA TYR A 676 -5.92 16.40 16.03
C TYR A 676 -5.41 17.83 16.02
N VAL A 677 -4.16 18.06 15.61
CA VAL A 677 -3.59 19.40 15.43
C VAL A 677 -4.42 20.20 14.42
N ILE A 678 -4.65 19.67 13.22
CA ILE A 678 -5.36 20.40 12.16
C ILE A 678 -6.82 20.70 12.53
N ARG A 679 -7.47 19.81 13.31
CA ARG A 679 -8.84 20.01 13.82
C ARG A 679 -8.89 21.07 14.91
N TYR A 680 -7.97 21.05 15.87
CA TYR A 680 -7.89 22.08 16.89
C TYR A 680 -7.67 23.47 16.29
N LEU A 681 -6.77 23.58 15.29
CA LEU A 681 -6.55 24.85 14.59
C LEU A 681 -7.80 25.32 13.85
N GLN A 682 -8.58 24.39 13.29
CA GLN A 682 -9.83 24.72 12.61
C GLN A 682 -10.96 25.10 13.57
N TRP A 683 -11.11 24.38 14.67
CA TRP A 683 -12.23 24.54 15.60
C TRP A 683 -12.03 25.69 16.59
N ASP A 684 -10.82 25.85 17.14
CA ASP A 684 -10.54 26.84 18.19
C ASP A 684 -9.85 28.12 17.65
N HIS A 685 -9.30 28.09 16.42
CA HIS A 685 -8.53 29.21 15.85
C HIS A 685 -9.00 29.66 14.46
N ASP A 686 -10.09 29.09 13.93
CA ASP A 686 -10.62 29.39 12.60
C ASP A 686 -9.60 29.27 11.45
N ILE A 687 -8.62 28.36 11.58
CA ILE A 687 -7.60 28.08 10.57
C ILE A 687 -8.00 26.80 9.83
N PRO A 688 -8.46 26.86 8.56
CA PRO A 688 -8.82 25.66 7.81
C PRO A 688 -7.64 24.70 7.70
N ALA A 689 -7.91 23.41 7.83
CA ALA A 689 -6.87 22.38 7.76
C ALA A 689 -6.02 22.47 6.49
N LEU A 690 -6.64 22.71 5.32
CA LEU A 690 -5.89 22.83 4.06
C LEU A 690 -5.05 24.12 4.00
N THR A 691 -5.47 25.20 4.65
CA THR A 691 -4.65 26.42 4.79
C THR A 691 -3.38 26.13 5.61
N PHE A 692 -3.52 25.37 6.70
CA PHE A 692 -2.37 24.92 7.49
C PHE A 692 -1.43 24.02 6.66
N LEU A 693 -1.96 23.03 5.95
CA LEU A 693 -1.16 22.09 5.16
C LEU A 693 -0.43 22.76 4.00
N HIS A 694 -1.05 23.69 3.27
CA HIS A 694 -0.40 24.48 2.23
C HIS A 694 0.75 25.31 2.80
N LYS A 695 0.53 26.00 3.92
CA LYS A 695 1.58 26.80 4.58
C LYS A 695 2.75 25.94 5.06
N LEU A 696 2.45 24.76 5.58
CA LEU A 696 3.43 23.77 6.01
C LEU A 696 4.27 23.30 4.83
N CYS A 697 3.61 22.91 3.73
CA CYS A 697 4.23 22.47 2.49
C CYS A 697 5.18 23.55 1.92
N ASP A 698 4.69 24.79 1.76
CA ASP A 698 5.48 25.92 1.29
C ASP A 698 6.72 26.18 2.15
N THR A 699 6.58 26.07 3.47
CA THR A 699 7.66 26.35 4.41
C THR A 699 8.73 25.26 4.35
N ILE A 700 8.35 23.99 4.30
CA ILE A 700 9.28 22.86 4.21
C ILE A 700 10.02 22.84 2.89
N ILE A 701 9.36 23.20 1.78
CA ILE A 701 10.01 23.27 0.46
C ILE A 701 11.06 24.38 0.43
N ARG A 702 10.76 25.54 1.02
CA ARG A 702 11.67 26.70 0.99
C ARG A 702 12.78 26.64 2.04
N TYR A 703 12.49 26.08 3.21
CA TYR A 703 13.37 26.11 4.39
C TYR A 703 13.36 24.77 5.16
N PRO A 704 13.75 23.64 4.52
CA PRO A 704 13.67 22.31 5.12
C PRO A 704 14.53 22.16 6.39
N GLU A 705 15.62 22.91 6.53
CA GLU A 705 16.51 22.89 7.69
C GLU A 705 15.93 23.56 8.94
N ASN A 706 14.94 24.46 8.81
CA ASN A 706 14.31 25.13 9.96
C ASN A 706 13.42 24.16 10.77
N TYR A 707 12.90 23.15 10.08
CA TYR A 707 11.98 22.16 10.61
C TYR A 707 12.37 20.74 10.14
N PRO A 708 13.50 20.20 10.64
CA PRO A 708 14.07 18.94 10.16
C PRO A 708 13.20 17.72 10.49
N SER A 709 12.55 17.66 11.66
CA SER A 709 11.68 16.53 12.03
C SER A 709 10.40 16.52 11.21
N ILE A 710 9.79 17.69 10.99
CA ILE A 710 8.62 17.83 10.12
C ILE A 710 9.00 17.49 8.68
N THR A 711 10.13 18.00 8.19
CA THR A 711 10.63 17.69 6.84
C THR A 711 10.83 16.20 6.64
N TRP A 712 11.41 15.50 7.63
CA TRP A 712 11.54 14.04 7.59
C TRP A 712 10.18 13.36 7.46
N ALA A 713 9.23 13.73 8.33
CA ALA A 713 7.90 13.15 8.33
C ALA A 713 7.22 13.31 6.95
N MET A 714 7.21 14.54 6.40
CA MET A 714 6.53 14.82 5.14
C MET A 714 7.18 14.17 3.91
N LYS A 715 8.47 13.82 3.96
CA LYS A 715 9.19 13.19 2.84
C LYS A 715 9.27 11.67 2.92
N HIS A 716 9.36 11.10 4.12
CA HIS A 716 9.80 9.71 4.30
C HIS A 716 8.80 8.84 5.08
N PHE A 717 7.92 9.44 5.89
CA PHE A 717 7.02 8.69 6.75
C PHE A 717 6.03 7.80 5.99
N SER A 718 5.61 8.24 4.79
CA SER A 718 4.72 7.47 3.92
C SER A 718 5.32 6.11 3.49
N THR A 719 6.64 5.98 3.49
CA THR A 719 7.37 4.76 3.14
C THR A 719 7.87 4.03 4.39
N ASP A 720 8.52 4.76 5.30
CA ASP A 720 9.28 4.13 6.38
C ASP A 720 8.46 3.86 7.64
N ARG A 721 7.36 4.60 7.86
CA ARG A 721 6.51 4.49 9.07
C ARG A 721 7.25 4.63 10.40
N ILE A 722 8.36 5.36 10.40
CA ILE A 722 9.17 5.65 11.59
C ILE A 722 9.32 7.16 11.81
N MET A 723 9.50 7.54 13.06
CA MET A 723 9.81 8.91 13.45
C MET A 723 11.14 8.95 14.23
N PRO A 724 12.29 9.13 13.55
CA PRO A 724 13.60 9.21 14.18
C PRO A 724 13.66 10.27 15.29
N GLY A 725 14.13 9.87 16.47
CA GLY A 725 14.19 10.73 17.65
C GLY A 725 12.85 10.82 18.40
N GLY A 726 11.82 10.12 17.92
CA GLY A 726 10.52 10.01 18.55
C GLY A 726 9.56 11.17 18.26
N TRP A 727 8.31 10.95 18.61
CA TRP A 727 7.20 11.86 18.33
C TRP A 727 7.26 13.19 19.10
N ASN A 728 7.86 13.20 20.29
CA ASN A 728 7.96 14.41 21.12
C ASN A 728 8.69 15.55 20.41
N GLN A 729 9.84 15.25 19.79
CA GLN A 729 10.63 16.23 19.04
C GLN A 729 9.82 16.80 17.86
N PHE A 730 9.16 15.93 17.11
CA PHE A 730 8.28 16.30 16.00
C PHE A 730 7.16 17.26 16.47
N TYR A 731 6.43 16.92 17.53
CA TYR A 731 5.33 17.78 18.00
C TYR A 731 5.80 19.10 18.65
N ASN A 732 6.98 19.12 19.27
CA ASN A 732 7.60 20.38 19.70
C ASN A 732 7.92 21.28 18.51
N GLU A 733 8.34 20.69 17.39
CA GLU A 733 8.59 21.41 16.14
C GLU A 733 7.30 21.92 15.49
N ILE A 734 6.22 21.12 15.51
CA ILE A 734 4.89 21.55 15.09
C ILE A 734 4.40 22.74 15.91
N ALA A 735 4.62 22.74 17.23
CA ALA A 735 4.26 23.88 18.08
C ALA A 735 5.02 25.16 17.67
N ARG A 736 6.32 25.05 17.41
CA ARG A 736 7.15 26.19 16.94
C ARG A 736 6.67 26.71 15.58
N PHE A 737 6.42 25.79 14.63
CA PHE A 737 5.91 26.13 13.31
C PHE A 737 4.57 26.85 13.39
N THR A 738 3.63 26.29 14.16
CA THR A 738 2.27 26.82 14.28
C THR A 738 2.28 28.23 14.88
N ASN A 739 3.09 28.46 15.93
CA ASN A 739 3.27 29.79 16.49
C ASN A 739 3.88 30.77 15.47
N ALA A 740 4.93 30.37 14.77
CA ALA A 740 5.60 31.24 13.79
C ALA A 740 4.73 31.57 12.57
N ALA A 741 3.91 30.62 12.12
CA ALA A 741 3.09 30.78 10.91
C ALA A 741 1.71 31.39 11.18
N PHE A 742 1.13 31.14 12.36
CA PHE A 742 -0.27 31.47 12.66
C PHE A 742 -0.47 32.20 14.01
N GLY A 743 0.59 32.41 14.81
CA GLY A 743 0.51 33.13 16.09
C GLY A 743 -0.11 32.32 17.24
N VAL A 744 -0.42 31.03 17.03
CA VAL A 744 -1.03 30.15 18.03
C VAL A 744 -0.02 29.82 19.13
N GLN A 745 -0.28 30.33 20.34
CA GLN A 745 0.59 30.11 21.49
C GLN A 745 0.44 28.70 22.07
N ARG A 746 1.53 28.16 22.63
CA ARG A 746 1.52 26.87 23.34
C ARG A 746 0.95 27.02 24.74
N ASN A 747 -0.37 27.13 24.83
CA ASN A 747 -1.14 27.09 26.07
C ASN A 747 -1.48 25.63 26.49
N SER A 748 -2.22 25.45 27.59
CA SER A 748 -2.62 24.12 28.08
C SER A 748 -3.42 23.33 27.05
N ALA A 749 -4.37 23.96 26.36
CA ALA A 749 -5.17 23.34 25.31
C ALA A 749 -4.31 22.82 24.16
N PHE A 750 -3.42 23.65 23.59
CA PHE A 750 -2.57 23.19 22.49
C PHE A 750 -1.54 22.16 22.95
N TYR A 751 -1.05 22.24 24.19
CA TYR A 751 -0.24 21.18 24.78
C TYR A 751 -0.99 19.84 24.83
N VAL A 752 -2.25 19.84 25.28
CA VAL A 752 -3.11 18.65 25.30
C VAL A 752 -3.26 18.07 23.89
N VAL A 753 -3.53 18.90 22.88
CA VAL A 753 -3.67 18.45 21.49
C VAL A 753 -2.40 17.76 20.99
N LEU A 754 -1.24 18.40 21.17
CA LEU A 754 0.05 17.81 20.78
C LEU A 754 0.33 16.52 21.55
N ARG A 755 -0.03 16.46 22.84
CA ARG A 755 0.16 15.28 23.68
C ARG A 755 -0.75 14.12 23.27
N VAL A 756 -2.00 14.38 22.94
CA VAL A 756 -2.92 13.36 22.40
C VAL A 756 -2.39 12.82 21.08
N ASN A 757 -1.97 13.71 20.18
CA ASN A 757 -1.39 13.30 18.91
C ASN A 757 -0.12 12.45 19.11
N GLU A 758 0.74 12.78 20.08
CA GLU A 758 1.90 11.96 20.48
C GLU A 758 1.49 10.58 21.01
N LEU A 759 0.48 10.51 21.88
CA LEU A 759 0.05 9.26 22.53
C LEU A 759 -0.58 8.27 21.58
N VAL A 760 -1.28 8.76 20.55
CA VAL A 760 -1.91 7.88 19.56
C VAL A 760 -0.91 7.35 18.54
N MET A 761 0.30 7.87 18.45
CA MET A 761 1.28 7.36 17.49
C MET A 761 2.01 6.13 18.06
N PRO A 762 2.15 5.05 17.28
CA PRO A 762 2.88 3.87 17.73
C PRO A 762 4.33 4.17 18.11
N ASP A 763 4.72 3.70 19.29
CA ASP A 763 6.09 3.69 19.79
C ASP A 763 6.36 2.40 20.57
N ASP A 764 7.45 1.72 20.23
CA ASP A 764 7.80 0.38 20.72
C ASP A 764 8.57 0.40 22.05
N THR A 765 8.91 1.59 22.56
CA THR A 765 9.49 1.77 23.89
C THR A 765 8.43 1.94 24.99
N MET A 766 7.18 2.22 24.59
CA MET A 766 6.03 2.41 25.48
C MET A 766 5.36 1.08 25.85
N ALA A 767 4.73 1.05 27.02
CA ALA A 767 3.88 -0.06 27.44
C ALA A 767 2.40 0.31 27.24
N TYR A 768 1.61 -0.62 26.69
CA TYR A 768 0.18 -0.43 26.44
C TYR A 768 -0.66 -1.49 27.19
N PRO A 769 -1.92 -1.17 27.57
CA PRO A 769 -2.57 0.12 27.43
C PRO A 769 -1.93 1.19 28.32
N ALA A 770 -1.89 2.43 27.84
CA ALA A 770 -1.39 3.59 28.58
C ALA A 770 -2.54 4.55 28.86
N THR A 771 -2.66 5.01 30.10
CA THR A 771 -3.65 6.01 30.51
C THR A 771 -2.95 7.21 31.13
N ILE A 772 -3.30 8.41 30.68
CA ILE A 772 -2.72 9.67 31.14
C ILE A 772 -3.85 10.66 31.44
N ASN A 773 -3.72 11.41 32.54
CA ASN A 773 -4.60 12.54 32.82
C ASN A 773 -4.12 13.77 32.04
N LEU A 774 -5.03 14.39 31.32
CA LEU A 774 -4.80 15.59 30.53
C LEU A 774 -5.51 16.77 31.20
N ASP A 775 -4.94 17.97 31.08
CA ASP A 775 -5.51 19.21 31.65
C ASP A 775 -6.91 19.54 31.09
N HIS A 776 -7.24 18.98 29.93
CA HIS A 776 -8.53 19.11 29.25
C HIS A 776 -8.98 17.75 28.69
N ASP A 777 -10.28 17.45 28.84
CA ASP A 777 -10.92 16.24 28.35
C ASP A 777 -11.06 16.28 26.83
N PHE A 778 -9.97 15.87 26.17
CA PHE A 778 -9.89 15.88 24.72
C PHE A 778 -10.87 14.90 24.06
N ALA A 779 -11.21 13.79 24.73
CA ALA A 779 -12.11 12.79 24.16
C ALA A 779 -13.52 13.36 24.00
N ASN A 780 -14.05 14.00 25.04
CA ASN A 780 -15.35 14.67 24.97
C ASN A 780 -15.31 15.88 24.03
N TYR A 781 -14.23 16.68 24.05
CA TYR A 781 -14.04 17.76 23.07
C TYR A 781 -14.15 17.27 21.62
N PHE A 782 -13.46 16.17 21.29
CA PHE A 782 -13.48 15.61 19.95
C PHE A 782 -14.86 15.04 19.58
N CYS A 783 -15.51 14.32 20.50
CA CYS A 783 -16.86 13.79 20.31
C CYS A 783 -17.90 14.91 20.07
N ASP A 784 -17.85 15.99 20.84
CA ASP A 784 -18.77 17.12 20.71
C ASP A 784 -18.63 17.84 19.37
N HIS A 785 -17.42 17.90 18.80
CA HIS A 785 -17.18 18.50 17.47
C HIS A 785 -17.53 17.58 16.30
N THR A 786 -17.53 16.26 16.51
CA THR A 786 -17.74 15.28 15.44
C THR A 786 -19.17 14.71 15.39
N THR A 787 -19.95 14.89 16.46
CA THR A 787 -21.37 14.48 16.51
C THR A 787 -22.31 15.61 16.11
N LYS A 788 -23.24 15.36 15.17
CA LYS A 788 -24.18 16.36 14.61
C LYS A 788 -25.32 16.78 15.56
N SER A 789 -25.20 16.65 16.88
CA SER A 789 -26.12 17.36 17.76
C SER A 789 -25.76 18.83 17.71
N GLY A 790 -26.61 19.67 17.09
CA GLY A 790 -26.38 21.11 16.85
C GLY A 790 -26.27 21.98 18.09
N CYS A 791 -25.32 21.66 18.98
CA CYS A 791 -24.94 22.43 20.14
C CYS A 791 -23.57 23.04 19.93
N THR A 792 -23.42 24.27 20.40
CA THR A 792 -22.20 25.06 20.50
C THR A 792 -21.05 24.25 21.11
N ALA A 793 -20.26 23.58 20.25
CA ALA A 793 -19.05 22.93 20.69
C ALA A 793 -18.12 24.01 21.26
N LYS A 794 -17.69 23.78 22.49
CA LYS A 794 -16.91 24.74 23.28
C LYS A 794 -15.44 24.70 22.86
N SER A 795 -14.68 25.75 23.18
CA SER A 795 -13.22 25.68 23.08
C SER A 795 -12.69 24.57 24.00
N LEU A 796 -11.58 23.91 23.60
CA LEU A 796 -10.94 22.88 24.41
C LEU A 796 -10.61 23.37 25.83
N THR A 797 -10.33 24.66 26.01
CA THR A 797 -10.04 25.27 27.32
C THR A 797 -11.21 25.22 28.32
N GLU A 798 -12.44 25.01 27.84
CA GLU A 798 -13.65 24.94 28.67
C GLU A 798 -13.94 23.53 29.19
N TYR A 799 -13.23 22.51 28.68
CA TYR A 799 -13.34 21.14 29.17
C TYR A 799 -12.44 20.96 30.39
N GLN A 800 -12.98 20.28 31.42
CA GLN A 800 -12.25 19.94 32.64
C GLN A 800 -11.16 18.90 32.35
N GLU A 801 -10.31 18.60 33.33
CA GLU A 801 -9.33 17.51 33.20
C GLU A 801 -10.00 16.17 32.87
N GLY A 802 -9.34 15.35 32.06
CA GLY A 802 -9.87 14.08 31.58
C GLY A 802 -8.79 13.02 31.39
N ALA A 803 -9.13 11.77 31.67
CA ALA A 803 -8.25 10.64 31.40
C ALA A 803 -8.32 10.23 29.93
N PHE A 804 -7.17 10.02 29.30
CA PHE A 804 -7.07 9.54 27.93
C PHE A 804 -6.31 8.22 27.89
N THR A 805 -6.94 7.20 27.31
CA THR A 805 -6.39 5.84 27.22
C THR A 805 -6.11 5.48 25.77
N VAL A 806 -4.92 4.94 25.54
CA VAL A 806 -4.50 4.35 24.26
C VAL A 806 -4.15 2.89 24.45
N ASP A 807 -4.53 2.06 23.48
CA ASP A 807 -4.26 0.62 23.46
C ASP A 807 -3.60 0.21 22.14
N GLY A 808 -2.67 -0.74 22.21
CA GLY A 808 -1.84 -1.19 21.08
C GLY A 808 -1.97 -2.66 20.66
N PRO A 809 -3.17 -3.29 20.56
CA PRO A 809 -3.25 -4.74 20.35
C PRO A 809 -3.06 -5.16 18.89
N ASP A 810 -2.92 -4.19 17.98
CA ASP A 810 -2.83 -4.40 16.52
C ASP A 810 -1.39 -4.59 16.01
N GLN A 811 -0.40 -4.77 16.91
CA GLN A 811 1.03 -4.86 16.59
C GLN A 811 1.57 -3.63 15.81
N LEU A 812 0.85 -2.50 15.81
CA LEU A 812 1.31 -1.27 15.16
C LEU A 812 2.59 -0.70 15.78
N ALA A 813 2.79 -0.93 17.07
CA ALA A 813 4.03 -0.61 17.78
C ALA A 813 5.12 -1.68 17.58
N ASN A 814 4.88 -2.76 16.85
CA ASN A 814 5.91 -3.73 16.48
C ASN A 814 5.59 -4.30 15.09
N PRO A 815 5.57 -3.43 14.06
CA PRO A 815 5.05 -3.80 12.76
C PRO A 815 5.98 -4.81 12.09
N ASP A 816 5.42 -5.95 11.69
CA ASP A 816 6.07 -6.81 10.71
C ASP A 816 5.96 -6.13 9.34
N THR A 817 7.03 -5.46 8.91
CA THR A 817 7.09 -4.77 7.61
C THR A 817 6.96 -5.73 6.42
N ASP A 818 7.07 -7.05 6.65
CA ASP A 818 6.96 -8.07 5.60
C ASP A 818 5.51 -8.56 5.41
N ARG A 819 4.54 -8.09 6.24
CA ARG A 819 3.13 -8.42 6.13
C ARG A 819 2.33 -7.29 5.47
N SER A 820 2.00 -7.45 4.20
CA SER A 820 1.02 -6.61 3.48
C SER A 820 -0.37 -7.24 3.52
N GLN A 821 -1.40 -6.50 3.94
CA GLN A 821 -2.77 -6.84 3.54
C GLN A 821 -2.87 -6.72 2.01
N TYR A 822 -3.67 -7.57 1.36
CA TYR A 822 -3.77 -7.60 -0.11
C TYR A 822 -4.28 -6.26 -0.66
N ASP A 823 -5.26 -5.65 0.00
CA ASP A 823 -5.69 -4.27 -0.24
C ASP A 823 -5.97 -3.52 1.07
N ASN A 824 -5.10 -2.57 1.44
CA ASN A 824 -5.38 -1.65 2.54
C ASN A 824 -6.15 -0.45 2.01
N HIS A 825 -7.48 -0.56 1.93
CA HIS A 825 -8.37 0.56 1.60
C HIS A 825 -8.49 1.65 2.69
N GLN A 826 -7.65 1.61 3.74
CA GLN A 826 -7.50 2.65 4.77
C GLN A 826 -6.04 3.05 4.95
N HIS A 827 -5.74 4.34 4.97
CA HIS A 827 -4.47 4.82 5.51
C HIS A 827 -4.66 4.95 7.01
N PHE A 828 -3.87 4.24 7.80
CA PHE A 828 -4.01 4.33 9.24
C PHE A 828 -2.72 3.94 9.96
N TRP A 829 -2.28 4.78 10.89
CA TRP A 829 -1.10 4.55 11.72
C TRP A 829 -1.30 5.13 13.13
N GLU A 830 -2.45 4.84 13.74
CA GLU A 830 -2.82 5.32 15.07
C GLU A 830 -3.12 4.14 16.04
N LEU A 831 -2.89 4.33 17.34
CA LEU A 831 -3.26 3.36 18.36
C LEU A 831 -4.78 3.45 18.62
N ARG A 832 -5.36 2.40 19.22
CA ARG A 832 -6.79 2.45 19.55
C ARG A 832 -7.00 3.46 20.68
N SER A 833 -8.03 4.26 20.59
CA SER A 833 -8.46 5.22 21.62
C SER A 833 -9.96 5.45 21.48
N ALA A 834 -10.55 6.24 22.38
CA ALA A 834 -11.96 6.62 22.31
C ALA A 834 -12.31 7.45 21.05
N ILE A 835 -11.31 7.98 20.34
CA ILE A 835 -11.45 8.91 19.20
C ILE A 835 -10.78 8.40 17.91
N ALA A 836 -10.15 7.21 17.96
CA ALA A 836 -9.54 6.59 16.81
C ALA A 836 -10.61 6.13 15.80
N ARG A 837 -10.32 6.25 14.50
CA ARG A 837 -11.23 5.74 13.47
C ARG A 837 -11.39 4.22 13.56
N ASN A 838 -12.59 3.74 13.25
CA ASN A 838 -12.87 2.31 13.18
C ASN A 838 -12.06 1.64 12.04
N LYS A 839 -11.39 0.53 12.37
CA LYS A 839 -10.54 -0.22 11.43
C LYS A 839 -11.31 -1.40 10.86
N SER A 840 -11.08 -1.70 9.59
CA SER A 840 -11.63 -2.90 8.92
C SER A 840 -10.96 -4.22 9.37
N ALA A 841 -9.82 -4.15 10.06
CA ALA A 841 -9.12 -5.33 10.53
C ALA A 841 -10.03 -6.12 11.49
N SER A 842 -10.43 -7.33 11.07
CA SER A 842 -11.20 -8.27 11.87
C SER A 842 -10.59 -8.36 13.26
N ARG A 843 -11.30 -7.87 14.30
CA ARG A 843 -10.81 -7.71 15.68
C ARG A 843 -9.84 -8.85 16.10
N ILE A 844 -8.54 -8.60 15.97
CA ILE A 844 -7.49 -9.34 16.69
C ILE A 844 -7.50 -8.65 18.07
N LYS A 845 -8.25 -9.07 19.10
CA LYS A 845 -8.55 -10.39 19.63
C LYS A 845 -9.73 -10.28 20.62
N LYS A 846 -10.33 -11.44 20.94
CA LYS A 846 -11.07 -11.84 22.16
C LYS A 846 -11.77 -10.74 22.96
N GLU A 847 -13.11 -10.79 22.96
CA GLU A 847 -13.90 -10.56 24.16
C GLU A 847 -15.23 -11.31 24.06
N LYS A 848 -15.34 -12.37 24.87
CA LYS A 848 -16.46 -12.57 25.80
C LYS A 848 -15.91 -13.42 26.95
N SER A 849 -15.68 -12.75 28.07
CA SER A 849 -15.88 -13.36 29.38
C SER A 849 -17.31 -13.88 29.41
N VAL A 850 -17.48 -15.20 29.27
CA VAL A 850 -18.72 -15.84 29.68
C VAL A 850 -18.66 -15.94 31.20
N THR A 851 -19.17 -14.91 31.87
CA THR A 851 -19.74 -15.06 33.21
C THR A 851 -21.11 -15.72 33.05
N SER A 852 -21.13 -17.05 33.07
CA SER A 852 -22.11 -17.94 33.73
C SER A 852 -21.82 -19.37 33.31
#